data_AF-A0A7Y8IIE3-F1
#
_entry.id   AF-A0A7Y8IIE3-F1
#
_cell.length_a   1.000
_cell.length_b   1.000
_cell.length_c   1.000
_cell.angle_alpha   90.00
_cell.angle_beta   90.00
_cell.angle_gamma   90.00
#
_symmetry.space_group_name_H-M   'P 1'
#
loop_
_entity.id
_entity.type
_entity.pdbx_description
1 polymer ?
#
loop_
_entity_poly.entity_id
_entity_poly.type
_entity_poly.pdbx_seq_one_letter_code
_entity_poly.pdbx_strand_id
1 'polypeptide(L)'
;MFWRKIIIALVTFLFLIPVTASGSYTVFEYPSIPLFDENNANGSFNVFIERNGIWENIGKMSFDKYYRHKELDITDYANESKIRVKLRKQGGGMAHIDSILLNNKQPSKVINADILKKLIKDDFDVIDASDKEIEVEFNVQQKEKVRLGLTARIEGKIISEIPFQYPVSNLYKKIDNGAAFYKYNLNSNANSDRFFFKEYSVTGSGHPSGYTYGWLSNDDKNLYVKIDFTPDNTMDGEKDYAKVYIKTGEGIKEFKVSERNTDWGKSGFTYTDKVAYQHKVYEFKIPLKELNINDTKEATTLELAFSAYGTAAPPGGDFDTNLRKYLIAYSKNYDIYGQFVSENGAAIGSEFVICDATGHQQSASVAYNSNTNQYLVVWTDYRNGSNYDIYGQIVNANGTLSGSNFTISNNIDNQSEPNITYNSTTNQYLVVWTDYTSGFSLEVSEQITLVNPNIYGQIVNADGSLYGSNFAICNNAKSQKHPSVAYNSNTNQYLVAWTDYRNGSKTDIYGQIVNANSSLYGSNFVISNNPESQYAPGIAYNSNTNQYLVAWHDDRNTVDVDIYGQLINPNGSLSGTEFIISNATGNQFDTSVTYSENLDKYFVAWVDCRSEKYFIYGQFINPDGSLSGSNLFIVNVEVLSPPHVISNPYCPNFLVGFYEIENEKYNWLLYGDPCKHNLSVTKDGTGTGSVEASGCSLSWSGNTGTCSADNNKLITLSSTADTGSTFDGWSGGTGSAGSCTGTGTCTFNLNSDSSVTAIFNRIAPICTYTINPVSSSAGYKGKKISVKVTATGENCSAPSISSAESWLTGQVKSFAKNRGIVIITVMANGSSTSRTGTVNIGGQTFTVTQSGAPCRIAKIVPTSAFFFNTGGEGSISVTAPDNCKWIAGTDSKTTWVTVNTGTSGIGAGTITYTVAPNSGGKNRAGKIIVTSIENSRKTHVIKQMK
;
A
#
# COMPACT_ATOMS: atom_id res chain seq x y z
N MET A 1 19.19 52.19 -67.61
CA MET A 1 20.00 53.32 -67.10
C MET A 1 20.79 52.84 -65.90
N PHE A 2 22.03 53.31 -65.78
CA PHE A 2 23.17 52.75 -65.05
C PHE A 2 23.16 52.94 -63.51
N TRP A 3 23.81 51.99 -62.82
CA TRP A 3 24.58 52.05 -61.55
C TRP A 3 23.84 52.06 -60.19
N ARG A 4 24.05 51.14 -59.23
CA ARG A 4 25.25 50.54 -58.56
C ARG A 4 25.76 51.41 -57.39
N LYS A 5 26.01 50.75 -56.24
CA LYS A 5 26.82 51.14 -55.05
C LYS A 5 26.04 51.81 -53.89
N ILE A 6 26.32 51.65 -52.58
CA ILE A 6 27.16 50.81 -51.70
C ILE A 6 26.89 51.31 -50.26
N ILE A 7 26.85 50.41 -49.26
CA ILE A 7 27.27 50.54 -47.83
C ILE A 7 26.59 51.59 -46.89
N ILE A 8 25.87 51.06 -45.86
CA ILE A 8 25.97 51.24 -44.37
C ILE A 8 26.31 52.66 -43.83
N ALA A 9 25.74 53.21 -42.75
CA ALA A 9 24.60 52.91 -41.86
C ALA A 9 24.28 54.20 -41.07
N LEU A 10 23.05 54.34 -40.54
CA LEU A 10 22.76 54.85 -39.18
C LEU A 10 21.25 55.07 -39.02
N VAL A 11 20.69 54.43 -37.99
CA VAL A 11 19.71 54.93 -37.01
C VAL A 11 18.70 55.98 -37.49
N THR A 12 17.42 55.60 -37.51
CA THR A 12 16.32 56.46 -37.00
C THR A 12 15.07 55.64 -36.70
N PHE A 13 14.49 55.93 -35.54
CA PHE A 13 13.32 55.32 -34.90
C PHE A 13 12.07 55.27 -35.79
N LEU A 14 11.42 54.10 -35.86
CA LEU A 14 9.97 53.99 -36.03
C LEU A 14 9.45 52.92 -35.07
N PHE A 15 8.42 53.28 -34.31
CA PHE A 15 7.74 52.44 -33.32
C PHE A 15 7.26 51.12 -33.93
N LEU A 16 7.86 50.00 -33.50
CA LEU A 16 7.31 48.66 -33.64
C LEU A 16 6.58 48.32 -32.34
N ILE A 17 5.26 48.26 -32.42
CA ILE A 17 4.39 47.67 -31.40
C ILE A 17 4.81 46.20 -31.30
N PRO A 18 5.29 45.70 -30.15
CA PRO A 18 5.44 44.27 -29.97
C PRO A 18 4.03 43.68 -29.93
N VAL A 19 3.70 42.87 -30.93
CA VAL A 19 2.63 41.88 -30.81
C VAL A 19 3.12 40.91 -29.73
N THR A 20 2.78 41.20 -28.48
CA THR A 20 2.77 40.16 -27.46
C THR A 20 1.70 39.18 -27.90
N ALA A 21 2.12 38.02 -28.39
CA ALA A 21 1.27 36.84 -28.32
C ALA A 21 1.02 36.57 -26.84
N SER A 22 0.01 37.23 -26.28
CA SER A 22 -0.61 36.82 -25.04
C SER A 22 -1.29 35.49 -25.35
N GLY A 23 -0.54 34.40 -25.22
CA GLY A 23 -1.16 33.12 -24.95
C GLY A 23 -2.00 33.35 -23.70
N SER A 24 -3.31 33.45 -23.90
CA SER A 24 -4.28 33.46 -22.82
C SER A 24 -4.20 32.08 -22.18
N TYR A 25 -3.31 31.96 -21.19
CA TYR A 25 -3.42 30.89 -20.21
C TYR A 25 -4.76 31.12 -19.54
N THR A 26 -5.68 30.18 -19.74
CA THR A 26 -6.89 30.07 -18.94
C THR A 26 -6.46 30.18 -17.47
N VAL A 27 -7.10 31.08 -16.72
CA VAL A 27 -6.96 31.13 -15.26
C VAL A 27 -7.16 29.71 -14.77
N PHE A 28 -6.09 29.09 -14.25
CA PHE A 28 -6.16 27.74 -13.71
C PHE A 28 -7.03 27.84 -12.45
N GLU A 29 -8.25 27.32 -12.51
CA GLU A 29 -9.06 27.17 -11.31
C GLU A 29 -8.41 26.09 -10.45
N TYR A 30 -8.10 26.45 -9.20
CA TYR A 30 -7.78 25.45 -8.19
C TYR A 30 -8.91 24.43 -8.16
N PRO A 31 -8.63 23.11 -8.18
CA PRO A 31 -9.68 22.14 -7.88
C PRO A 31 -10.29 22.57 -6.54
N SER A 32 -11.61 22.53 -6.46
CA SER A 32 -12.37 23.02 -5.31
C SER A 32 -11.97 22.24 -4.05
N ILE A 33 -11.16 22.91 -3.23
CA ILE A 33 -10.47 22.34 -2.08
C ILE A 33 -11.44 22.33 -0.89
N PRO A 34 -11.61 21.21 -0.15
CA PRO A 34 -12.46 21.15 1.05
C PRO A 34 -12.12 22.28 2.03
N LEU A 35 -13.03 22.72 2.93
CA LEU A 35 -12.65 23.69 3.96
C LEU A 35 -11.53 23.14 4.87
N PHE A 36 -10.61 24.00 5.30
CA PHE A 36 -9.49 23.62 6.16
C PHE A 36 -9.94 23.53 7.61
N ASP A 37 -9.80 22.35 8.23
CA ASP A 37 -10.01 22.14 9.66
C ASP A 37 -8.68 22.18 10.42
N GLU A 38 -8.51 23.18 11.29
CA GLU A 38 -7.28 23.36 12.07
C GLU A 38 -7.00 22.20 13.03
N ASN A 39 -8.03 21.49 13.49
CA ASN A 39 -7.90 20.36 14.40
C ASN A 39 -7.37 19.10 13.71
N ASN A 40 -7.51 19.03 12.39
CA ASN A 40 -7.13 17.90 11.55
C ASN A 40 -5.95 18.22 10.62
N ALA A 41 -5.17 19.26 10.94
CA ALA A 41 -3.96 19.58 10.21
C ALA A 41 -2.94 18.44 10.27
N ASN A 42 -2.33 18.11 9.13
CA ASN A 42 -1.28 17.10 9.06
C ASN A 42 0.01 17.59 9.74
N GLY A 43 0.30 18.88 9.63
CA GLY A 43 1.44 19.53 10.26
C GLY A 43 1.33 21.05 10.15
N SER A 44 2.42 21.74 10.48
CA SER A 44 2.50 23.20 10.40
C SER A 44 3.90 23.67 10.02
N PHE A 45 4.00 24.89 9.49
CA PHE A 45 5.25 25.63 9.41
C PHE A 45 5.31 26.62 10.57
N ASN A 46 6.30 26.47 11.44
CA ASN A 46 6.68 27.50 12.40
C ASN A 46 7.40 28.62 11.66
N VAL A 47 7.00 29.86 11.93
CA VAL A 47 7.49 31.06 11.29
C VAL A 47 8.40 31.79 12.26
N PHE A 48 9.64 32.03 11.83
CA PHE A 48 10.60 32.81 12.57
C PHE A 48 10.97 34.08 11.80
N ILE A 49 11.08 35.20 12.50
CA ILE A 49 11.59 36.47 11.95
C ILE A 49 12.90 36.81 12.66
N GLU A 50 13.89 37.25 11.89
CA GLU A 50 15.15 37.74 12.45
C GLU A 50 15.00 39.19 12.91
N ARG A 51 15.39 39.47 14.15
CA ARG A 51 15.44 40.82 14.73
C ARG A 51 16.74 40.99 15.49
N ASN A 52 17.52 42.03 15.17
CA ASN A 52 18.83 42.28 15.78
C ASN A 52 19.78 41.05 15.78
N GLY A 53 19.70 40.19 14.75
CA GLY A 53 20.50 38.97 14.63
C GLY A 53 20.01 37.77 15.47
N ILE A 54 18.82 37.86 16.06
CA ILE A 54 18.18 36.76 16.82
C ILE A 54 16.91 36.32 16.10
N TRP A 55 16.69 35.01 16.00
CA TRP A 55 15.47 34.44 15.44
C TRP A 55 14.37 34.35 16.51
N GLU A 56 13.27 35.06 16.30
CA GLU A 56 12.08 35.01 17.15
C GLU A 56 11.00 34.14 16.49
N ASN A 57 10.39 33.20 17.21
CA ASN A 57 9.24 32.44 16.73
C ASN A 57 7.98 33.29 16.90
N ILE A 58 7.34 33.63 15.79
CA ILE A 58 6.22 34.58 15.79
C ILE A 58 4.86 33.88 15.62
N GLY A 59 4.85 32.57 15.36
CA GLY A 59 3.63 31.81 15.15
C GLY A 59 3.83 30.60 14.26
N LYS A 60 2.71 29.94 13.94
CA LYS A 60 2.67 28.78 13.05
C LYS A 60 1.50 28.89 12.08
N MET A 61 1.67 28.33 10.89
CA MET A 61 0.60 28.14 9.91
C MET A 61 0.41 26.64 9.70
N SER A 62 -0.79 26.14 9.96
CA SER A 62 -1.14 24.72 9.84
C SER A 62 -1.64 24.38 8.44
N PHE A 63 -1.31 23.18 7.95
CA PHE A 63 -1.63 22.71 6.61
C PHE A 63 -2.10 21.26 6.60
N ASP A 64 -2.94 20.93 5.62
CA ASP A 64 -3.37 19.58 5.28
C ASP A 64 -2.75 19.16 3.93
N LYS A 65 -3.24 18.07 3.35
CA LYS A 65 -2.70 17.53 2.09
C LYS A 65 -2.94 18.43 0.88
N TYR A 66 -3.79 19.45 0.97
CA TYR A 66 -4.09 20.34 -0.16
C TYR A 66 -3.25 21.62 -0.11
N TYR A 67 -3.00 22.24 -1.26
CA TYR A 67 -2.36 23.55 -1.30
C TYR A 67 -3.29 24.61 -0.68
N ARG A 68 -2.88 25.16 0.48
CA ARG A 68 -3.63 26.22 1.18
C ARG A 68 -2.82 27.49 1.15
N HIS A 69 -3.49 28.60 0.88
CA HIS A 69 -2.95 29.93 1.16
C HIS A 69 -3.27 30.32 2.61
N LYS A 70 -2.26 30.69 3.38
CA LYS A 70 -2.38 31.18 4.76
C LYS A 70 -1.62 32.49 4.92
N GLU A 71 -2.16 33.40 5.72
CA GLU A 71 -1.52 34.67 6.04
C GLU A 71 -1.22 34.77 7.54
N LEU A 72 -0.07 35.37 7.88
CA LEU A 72 0.28 35.77 9.24
C LEU A 72 0.60 37.26 9.28
N ASP A 73 -0.02 38.00 10.21
CA ASP A 73 0.27 39.41 10.42
C ASP A 73 1.63 39.57 11.13
N ILE A 74 2.56 40.25 10.48
CA ILE A 74 3.91 40.50 10.99
C ILE A 74 4.24 41.99 11.05
N THR A 75 3.22 42.85 11.12
CA THR A 75 3.36 44.30 11.07
C THR A 75 4.35 44.85 12.11
N ASP A 76 4.38 44.27 13.32
CA ASP A 76 5.29 44.69 14.40
C ASP A 76 6.78 44.52 14.06
N TYR A 77 7.08 43.68 13.07
CA TYR A 77 8.44 43.38 12.58
C TYR A 77 8.81 44.19 11.33
N ALA A 78 7.90 45.02 10.80
CA ALA A 78 8.08 45.79 9.57
C ALA A 78 8.80 47.14 9.75
N ASN A 79 9.47 47.34 10.89
CA ASN A 79 10.21 48.58 11.20
C ASN A 79 11.59 48.64 10.51
N GLU A 80 12.06 47.52 9.97
CA GLU A 80 13.33 47.38 9.27
C GLU A 80 13.16 47.52 7.75
N SER A 81 14.19 47.99 7.04
CA SER A 81 14.18 48.05 5.55
C SER A 81 14.20 46.66 4.90
N LYS A 82 14.52 45.62 5.69
CA LYS A 82 14.60 44.23 5.28
C LYS A 82 13.99 43.33 6.33
N ILE A 83 13.27 42.29 5.90
CA ILE A 83 12.74 41.25 6.79
C ILE A 83 13.31 39.91 6.31
N ARG A 84 13.89 39.15 7.24
CA ARG A 84 14.26 37.75 7.00
C ARG A 84 13.26 36.84 7.69
N VAL A 85 12.72 35.91 6.91
CA VAL A 85 11.75 34.92 7.35
C VAL A 85 12.41 33.55 7.26
N LYS A 86 12.26 32.75 8.31
CA LYS A 86 12.64 31.34 8.30
C LYS A 86 11.42 30.47 8.60
N LEU A 87 11.19 29.49 7.76
CA LEU A 87 10.13 28.51 7.91
C LEU A 87 10.74 27.16 8.32
N ARG A 88 10.17 26.56 9.38
CA ARG A 88 10.53 25.23 9.84
C ARG A 88 9.27 24.38 9.98
N LYS A 89 9.18 23.31 9.21
CA LYS A 89 8.08 22.35 9.31
C LYS A 89 8.09 21.61 10.65
N GLN A 90 6.91 21.34 11.19
CA GLN A 90 6.66 20.52 12.37
C GLN A 90 5.45 19.60 12.14
N GLY A 91 5.60 18.30 12.45
CA GLY A 91 4.55 17.30 12.22
C GLY A 91 4.43 16.86 10.76
N GLY A 92 3.45 16.00 10.46
CA GLY A 92 3.12 15.57 9.10
C GLY A 92 4.14 14.66 8.39
N GLY A 93 3.77 14.27 7.16
CA GLY A 93 4.58 13.57 6.16
C GLY A 93 5.42 14.54 5.34
N MET A 94 5.52 14.39 4.02
CA MET A 94 6.26 15.34 3.17
C MET A 94 5.57 16.73 3.18
N ALA A 95 6.35 17.80 3.00
CA ALA A 95 5.83 19.15 2.95
C ALA A 95 6.35 19.88 1.71
N HIS A 96 5.45 20.61 1.06
CA HIS A 96 5.75 21.31 -0.19
C HIS A 96 5.25 22.74 -0.12
N ILE A 97 6.08 23.67 -0.59
CA ILE A 97 5.76 25.11 -0.63
C ILE A 97 5.69 25.55 -2.09
N ASP A 98 4.61 26.24 -2.42
CA ASP A 98 4.33 26.82 -3.74
C ASP A 98 4.70 28.31 -3.76
N SER A 99 4.38 29.06 -2.71
CA SER A 99 4.73 30.48 -2.66
C SER A 99 4.99 31.00 -1.25
N ILE A 100 5.87 32.00 -1.16
CA ILE A 100 6.10 32.78 0.07
C ILE A 100 6.09 34.25 -0.33
N LEU A 101 5.03 34.97 0.06
CA LEU A 101 4.77 36.33 -0.38
C LEU A 101 4.67 37.28 0.81
N LEU A 102 5.08 38.53 0.63
CA LEU A 102 4.90 39.59 1.62
C LEU A 102 4.00 40.69 1.02
N ASN A 103 2.77 40.83 1.50
CA ASN A 103 1.74 41.66 0.86
C ASN A 103 1.66 41.42 -0.66
N ASN A 104 1.63 40.14 -1.08
CA ASN A 104 1.65 39.69 -2.48
C ASN A 104 2.92 40.08 -3.28
N LYS A 105 4.01 40.49 -2.61
CA LYS A 105 5.31 40.73 -3.24
C LYS A 105 6.24 39.54 -3.02
N GLN A 106 6.99 39.18 -4.06
CA GLN A 106 7.96 38.10 -4.02
C GLN A 106 9.16 38.40 -3.10
N PRO A 107 9.87 37.37 -2.63
CA PRO A 107 11.15 37.56 -1.93
C PRO A 107 12.21 38.18 -2.84
N SER A 108 13.15 38.92 -2.26
CA SER A 108 14.32 39.43 -2.97
C SER A 108 15.36 38.34 -3.24
N LYS A 109 15.42 37.33 -2.38
CA LYS A 109 16.22 36.10 -2.54
C LYS A 109 15.75 35.01 -1.58
N VAL A 110 16.05 33.77 -1.94
CA VAL A 110 16.04 32.61 -1.05
C VAL A 110 17.48 32.39 -0.59
N ILE A 111 17.69 32.25 0.72
CA ILE A 111 19.03 32.06 1.27
C ILE A 111 19.46 30.60 1.01
N ASN A 112 20.70 30.41 0.56
CA ASN A 112 21.31 29.09 0.30
C ASN A 112 20.65 28.23 -0.80
N ALA A 113 19.81 28.81 -1.68
CA ALA A 113 19.23 28.07 -2.80
C ALA A 113 18.89 28.97 -4.00
N ASP A 114 19.14 28.50 -5.23
CA ASP A 114 18.72 29.16 -6.48
C ASP A 114 17.35 28.65 -6.93
N ILE A 115 16.34 28.83 -6.07
CA ILE A 115 14.97 28.31 -6.25
C ILE A 115 13.90 29.41 -6.20
N LEU A 116 14.31 30.69 -6.22
CA LEU A 116 13.41 31.83 -6.05
C LEU A 116 12.20 31.74 -7.00
N LYS A 117 12.42 31.36 -8.26
CA LYS A 117 11.37 31.30 -9.30
C LYS A 117 10.20 30.37 -8.96
N LYS A 118 10.42 29.35 -8.12
CA LYS A 118 9.43 28.39 -7.65
C LYS A 118 8.62 28.87 -6.43
N LEU A 119 8.86 30.08 -5.93
CA LEU A 119 8.25 30.58 -4.68
C LEU A 119 7.52 31.92 -4.85
N ILE A 120 7.41 32.42 -6.09
CA ILE A 120 6.95 33.80 -6.35
C ILE A 120 5.48 33.91 -6.74
N LYS A 121 4.79 32.78 -6.97
CA LYS A 121 3.38 32.75 -7.37
C LYS A 121 2.73 31.43 -7.00
N ASP A 122 1.42 31.50 -6.89
CA ASP A 122 0.52 30.38 -6.64
C ASP A 122 0.23 29.68 -7.98
N ASP A 123 1.07 28.70 -8.36
CA ASP A 123 1.00 28.03 -9.66
C ASP A 123 1.35 26.53 -9.66
N PHE A 124 1.43 25.93 -8.46
CA PHE A 124 1.84 24.55 -8.21
C PHE A 124 3.30 24.23 -8.57
N ASP A 125 4.17 25.22 -8.82
CA ASP A 125 5.59 24.98 -9.07
C ASP A 125 6.38 24.90 -7.76
N VAL A 126 6.33 23.74 -7.11
CA VAL A 126 6.68 23.65 -5.70
C VAL A 126 8.14 23.30 -5.42
N ILE A 127 8.54 23.55 -4.17
CA ILE A 127 9.78 23.08 -3.56
C ILE A 127 9.48 22.05 -2.45
N ASP A 128 10.37 21.09 -2.27
CA ASP A 128 10.38 20.23 -1.09
C ASP A 128 10.88 20.99 0.14
N ALA A 129 10.08 21.00 1.20
CA ALA A 129 10.32 21.64 2.49
C ALA A 129 10.19 20.64 3.67
N SER A 130 10.26 19.34 3.39
CA SER A 130 9.95 18.26 4.35
C SER A 130 10.89 18.22 5.53
N ASP A 131 12.20 18.34 5.27
CA ASP A 131 13.28 18.29 6.27
C ASP A 131 14.26 19.47 6.12
N LYS A 132 13.80 20.56 5.49
CA LYS A 132 14.62 21.73 5.17
C LYS A 132 14.13 22.97 5.91
N GLU A 133 15.07 23.80 6.36
CA GLU A 133 14.77 25.16 6.77
C GLU A 133 14.77 26.07 5.55
N ILE A 134 13.65 26.76 5.30
CA ILE A 134 13.53 27.67 4.17
C ILE A 134 13.69 29.09 4.69
N GLU A 135 14.72 29.78 4.21
CA GLU A 135 15.03 31.15 4.59
C GLU A 135 14.85 32.09 3.39
N VAL A 136 14.09 33.17 3.56
CA VAL A 136 13.85 34.17 2.52
C VAL A 136 14.06 35.59 3.06
N GLU A 137 14.48 36.50 2.19
CA GLU A 137 14.67 37.93 2.50
C GLU A 137 13.75 38.79 1.65
N PHE A 138 13.01 39.70 2.28
CA PHE A 138 12.16 40.70 1.63
C PHE A 138 12.72 42.10 1.82
N ASN A 139 12.56 42.96 0.81
CA ASN A 139 12.78 44.40 0.96
C ASN A 139 11.44 45.06 1.33
N VAL A 140 11.42 45.90 2.37
CA VAL A 140 10.20 46.52 2.89
C VAL A 140 10.30 48.04 2.82
N GLN A 141 9.20 48.68 2.42
CA GLN A 141 9.03 50.14 2.45
C GLN A 141 8.29 50.51 3.74
N GLN A 142 8.80 51.46 4.53
CA GLN A 142 8.25 51.78 5.85
C GLN A 142 6.80 52.30 5.77
N LYS A 143 5.96 51.87 6.73
CA LYS A 143 4.57 52.31 7.05
C LYS A 143 3.38 51.61 6.36
N GLU A 144 3.52 50.37 5.90
CA GLU A 144 2.35 49.54 5.53
C GLU A 144 2.08 48.45 6.57
N LYS A 145 0.82 48.01 6.68
CA LYS A 145 0.47 46.77 7.38
C LYS A 145 1.13 45.60 6.62
N VAL A 146 1.81 44.69 7.29
CA VAL A 146 2.60 43.64 6.64
C VAL A 146 2.07 42.27 6.98
N ARG A 147 1.68 41.51 5.95
CA ARG A 147 1.26 40.11 6.04
C ARG A 147 2.19 39.22 5.25
N LEU A 148 2.62 38.14 5.89
CA LEU A 148 3.33 37.03 5.26
C LEU A 148 2.30 36.01 4.76
N GLY A 149 2.18 35.88 3.45
CA GLY A 149 1.44 34.82 2.78
C GLY A 149 2.32 33.60 2.54
N LEU A 150 1.79 32.41 2.83
CA LEU A 150 2.42 31.12 2.55
C LEU A 150 1.40 30.22 1.86
N THR A 151 1.69 29.79 0.64
CA THR A 151 0.96 28.74 -0.04
C THR A 151 1.74 27.43 0.06
N ALA A 152 1.19 26.47 0.80
CA ALA A 152 1.87 25.21 1.08
C ALA A 152 0.89 24.06 1.29
N ARG A 153 1.42 22.84 1.34
CA ARG A 153 0.72 21.63 1.76
C ARG A 153 1.63 20.76 2.62
N ILE A 154 1.02 19.94 3.48
CA ILE A 154 1.71 18.92 4.27
C ILE A 154 0.93 17.61 4.17
N GLU A 155 1.58 16.56 3.71
CA GLU A 155 0.99 15.23 3.58
C GLU A 155 0.75 14.55 4.93
N GLY A 156 -0.15 13.58 4.95
CA GLY A 156 -0.30 12.67 6.09
C GLY A 156 0.94 11.77 6.23
N LYS A 157 1.11 11.15 7.40
CA LYS A 157 2.19 10.15 7.60
C LYS A 157 1.95 8.86 6.82
N ILE A 158 0.69 8.57 6.53
CA ILE A 158 0.24 7.44 5.71
C ILE A 158 -0.38 8.06 4.45
N ILE A 159 0.04 7.57 3.29
CA ILE A 159 -0.38 8.07 1.97
C ILE A 159 -0.81 6.90 1.09
N SER A 160 -1.67 7.16 0.10
CA SER A 160 -2.13 6.13 -0.84
C SER A 160 -0.96 5.58 -1.66
N GLU A 161 -0.89 4.26 -1.84
CA GLU A 161 0.11 3.57 -2.67
C GLU A 161 -0.47 3.12 -4.03
N ILE A 162 -1.69 3.55 -4.36
CA ILE A 162 -2.37 3.14 -5.58
C ILE A 162 -1.83 3.98 -6.76
N PRO A 163 -1.25 3.36 -7.79
CA PRO A 163 -0.79 4.08 -8.97
C PRO A 163 -1.97 4.47 -9.87
N PHE A 164 -1.81 5.55 -10.63
CA PHE A 164 -2.64 5.73 -11.82
C PHE A 164 -2.31 4.65 -12.84
N GLN A 165 -3.32 4.08 -13.48
CA GLN A 165 -3.16 3.03 -14.47
C GLN A 165 -3.85 3.43 -15.77
N TYR A 166 -3.22 3.10 -16.90
CA TYR A 166 -3.68 3.46 -18.24
C TYR A 166 -3.77 2.22 -19.13
N PRO A 167 -4.88 1.99 -19.86
CA PRO A 167 -6.07 2.84 -19.90
C PRO A 167 -6.75 3.02 -18.53
N VAL A 168 -7.35 4.18 -18.28
CA VAL A 168 -7.99 4.54 -16.99
C VAL A 168 -9.05 3.54 -16.55
N SER A 169 -9.59 2.73 -17.47
CA SER A 169 -10.46 1.59 -17.14
C SER A 169 -9.78 0.51 -16.28
N ASN A 170 -8.45 0.53 -16.19
CA ASN A 170 -7.64 -0.34 -15.34
C ASN A 170 -7.39 0.25 -13.95
N LEU A 171 -7.76 1.50 -13.69
CA LEU A 171 -7.55 2.14 -12.40
C LEU A 171 -8.15 1.28 -11.28
N TYR A 172 -7.41 1.12 -10.19
CA TYR A 172 -7.73 0.24 -9.04
C TYR A 172 -7.69 -1.26 -9.31
N LYS A 173 -7.32 -1.70 -10.52
CA LYS A 173 -7.27 -3.11 -10.89
C LYS A 173 -5.83 -3.60 -10.97
N LYS A 174 -5.62 -4.88 -10.69
CA LYS A 174 -4.35 -5.51 -11.03
C LYS A 174 -4.23 -5.58 -12.56
N ILE A 175 -3.06 -5.24 -13.11
CA ILE A 175 -2.79 -5.46 -14.54
C ILE A 175 -2.48 -6.94 -14.75
N ASP A 176 -3.52 -7.71 -15.08
CA ASP A 176 -3.45 -9.12 -15.43
C ASP A 176 -4.06 -9.39 -16.82
N ASN A 177 -4.21 -10.67 -17.20
CA ASN A 177 -4.64 -11.04 -18.55
C ASN A 177 -6.04 -10.50 -18.93
N GLY A 178 -6.87 -10.13 -17.94
CA GLY A 178 -8.19 -9.53 -18.12
C GLY A 178 -8.20 -8.00 -18.15
N ALA A 179 -7.06 -7.34 -17.94
CA ALA A 179 -6.94 -5.88 -18.02
C ALA A 179 -7.12 -5.37 -19.47
N ALA A 180 -7.46 -4.09 -19.62
CA ALA A 180 -7.49 -3.42 -20.90
C ALA A 180 -6.07 -3.05 -21.37
N PHE A 181 -5.80 -3.19 -22.67
CA PHE A 181 -4.51 -2.85 -23.27
C PHE A 181 -4.73 -2.02 -24.54
N TYR A 182 -3.90 -1.00 -24.75
CA TYR A 182 -3.80 -0.32 -26.04
C TYR A 182 -3.06 -1.20 -27.03
N LYS A 183 -3.39 -1.07 -28.32
CA LYS A 183 -2.72 -1.80 -29.40
C LYS A 183 -1.74 -0.89 -30.13
N TYR A 184 -0.50 -1.34 -30.27
CA TYR A 184 0.54 -0.67 -31.04
C TYR A 184 1.14 -1.61 -32.08
N ASN A 185 1.13 -1.20 -33.34
CA ASN A 185 1.80 -1.93 -34.39
C ASN A 185 3.25 -1.45 -34.51
N LEU A 186 4.21 -2.36 -34.43
CA LEU A 186 5.63 -2.02 -34.66
C LEU A 186 5.81 -1.37 -36.03
N ASN A 187 6.73 -0.42 -36.13
CA ASN A 187 7.07 0.32 -37.36
C ASN A 187 5.91 1.11 -37.97
N SER A 188 4.84 1.38 -37.21
CA SER A 188 3.69 2.15 -37.68
C SER A 188 3.97 3.65 -37.90
N ASN A 189 5.20 4.12 -37.68
CA ASN A 189 5.59 5.52 -37.77
C ASN A 189 4.58 6.44 -37.07
N ALA A 190 4.25 6.14 -35.81
CA ALA A 190 3.48 7.08 -34.99
C ALA A 190 4.23 8.41 -34.97
N ASN A 191 3.69 9.43 -35.64
CA ASN A 191 4.28 10.77 -35.70
C ASN A 191 4.67 11.21 -34.29
N SER A 192 5.94 11.58 -34.08
CA SER A 192 6.48 12.00 -32.77
C SER A 192 5.70 13.13 -32.11
N ASP A 193 4.95 13.90 -32.90
CA ASP A 193 4.16 15.05 -32.45
C ASP A 193 2.75 14.68 -31.95
N ARG A 194 2.30 13.43 -32.14
CA ARG A 194 0.99 12.95 -31.70
C ARG A 194 1.16 11.93 -30.57
N PHE A 195 0.53 12.21 -29.43
CA PHE A 195 0.50 11.28 -28.30
C PHE A 195 -0.21 9.97 -28.67
N PHE A 196 0.34 8.85 -28.19
CA PHE A 196 -0.23 7.52 -28.28
C PHE A 196 -1.46 7.37 -27.36
N PHE A 197 -1.41 7.93 -26.16
CA PHE A 197 -2.58 8.14 -25.30
C PHE A 197 -2.55 9.49 -24.60
N LYS A 198 -3.73 10.02 -24.28
CA LYS A 198 -3.93 11.21 -23.44
C LYS A 198 -5.14 10.95 -22.56
N GLU A 199 -4.93 10.81 -21.26
CA GLU A 199 -6.01 10.51 -20.32
C GLU A 199 -5.95 11.43 -19.09
N TYR A 200 -7.12 11.88 -18.63
CA TYR A 200 -7.21 12.80 -17.51
C TYR A 200 -7.13 12.05 -16.18
N SER A 201 -6.30 12.53 -15.27
CA SER A 201 -6.06 11.94 -13.96
C SER A 201 -6.55 12.91 -12.88
N VAL A 202 -7.58 12.49 -12.15
CA VAL A 202 -8.08 13.22 -10.99
C VAL A 202 -7.31 12.77 -9.77
N THR A 203 -6.65 13.69 -9.05
CA THR A 203 -5.87 13.33 -7.85
C THR A 203 -6.67 13.54 -6.57
N GLY A 204 -6.55 12.58 -5.64
CA GLY A 204 -7.11 12.63 -4.30
C GLY A 204 -6.07 12.96 -3.22
N SER A 205 -4.80 13.10 -3.59
CA SER A 205 -3.67 13.36 -2.66
C SER A 205 -3.33 14.84 -2.49
N GLY A 206 -4.05 15.75 -3.13
CA GLY A 206 -3.80 17.21 -3.08
C GLY A 206 -2.71 17.68 -4.05
N HIS A 207 -2.37 16.84 -5.02
CA HIS A 207 -1.67 17.21 -6.23
C HIS A 207 -2.59 17.96 -7.21
N PRO A 208 -2.05 18.65 -8.21
CA PRO A 208 -2.88 19.14 -9.31
C PRO A 208 -3.47 17.96 -10.09
N SER A 209 -4.76 18.04 -10.44
CA SER A 209 -5.35 17.14 -11.44
C SER A 209 -4.91 17.58 -12.84
N GLY A 210 -4.72 16.62 -13.74
CA GLY A 210 -4.10 16.91 -15.04
C GLY A 210 -4.12 15.74 -16.02
N TYR A 211 -3.73 16.01 -17.27
CA TYR A 211 -3.62 14.98 -18.29
C TYR A 211 -2.28 14.26 -18.21
N THR A 212 -2.31 12.94 -18.37
CA THR A 212 -1.12 12.13 -18.60
C THR A 212 -1.01 11.83 -20.09
N TYR A 213 0.18 12.05 -20.65
CA TYR A 213 0.45 11.87 -22.08
C TYR A 213 1.46 10.75 -22.28
N GLY A 214 1.16 9.81 -23.16
CA GLY A 214 2.05 8.73 -23.55
C GLY A 214 2.50 8.87 -25.00
N TRP A 215 3.77 8.62 -25.29
CA TRP A 215 4.28 8.44 -26.65
C TRP A 215 4.94 7.08 -26.78
N LEU A 216 4.80 6.49 -27.97
CA LEU A 216 5.37 5.19 -28.30
C LEU A 216 6.07 5.28 -29.65
N SER A 217 7.26 4.70 -29.72
CA SER A 217 7.98 4.49 -30.98
C SER A 217 8.88 3.26 -30.86
N ASN A 218 9.38 2.73 -31.96
CA ASN A 218 10.36 1.65 -31.92
C ASN A 218 11.39 1.79 -33.04
N ASP A 219 12.59 1.28 -32.80
CA ASP A 219 13.55 0.92 -33.85
C ASP A 219 13.58 -0.61 -34.01
N ASP A 220 14.55 -1.14 -34.77
CA ASP A 220 14.69 -2.59 -34.99
C ASP A 220 15.09 -3.38 -33.74
N LYS A 221 15.47 -2.70 -32.65
CA LYS A 221 16.03 -3.31 -31.44
C LYS A 221 15.26 -2.97 -30.17
N ASN A 222 14.61 -1.82 -30.09
CA ASN A 222 14.01 -1.31 -28.86
C ASN A 222 12.65 -0.68 -29.12
N LEU A 223 11.76 -0.85 -28.14
CA LEU A 223 10.57 -0.06 -27.93
C LEU A 223 10.91 1.13 -27.01
N TYR A 224 10.52 2.33 -27.40
CA TYR A 224 10.67 3.56 -26.63
C TYR A 224 9.30 4.03 -26.16
N VAL A 225 9.18 4.29 -24.85
CA VAL A 225 7.96 4.83 -24.23
C VAL A 225 8.32 6.11 -23.52
N LYS A 226 7.54 7.17 -23.72
CA LYS A 226 7.61 8.38 -22.89
C LYS A 226 6.27 8.60 -22.21
N ILE A 227 6.27 8.78 -20.90
CA ILE A 227 5.10 9.12 -20.09
C ILE A 227 5.36 10.49 -19.47
N ASP A 228 4.56 11.46 -19.84
CA ASP A 228 4.53 12.80 -19.26
C ASP A 228 3.35 12.86 -18.27
N PHE A 229 3.69 12.78 -16.98
CA PHE A 229 2.77 12.63 -15.86
C PHE A 229 2.60 14.00 -15.18
N THR A 230 1.86 14.88 -15.84
CA THR A 230 1.59 16.25 -15.35
C THR A 230 0.93 16.35 -13.97
N PRO A 231 0.10 15.40 -13.49
CA PRO A 231 -0.47 15.48 -12.14
C PRO A 231 0.56 15.50 -11.01
N ASP A 232 1.76 14.99 -11.25
CA ASP A 232 2.78 14.87 -10.21
C ASP A 232 3.82 15.99 -10.31
N ASN A 233 3.66 16.97 -9.42
CA ASN A 233 4.50 18.16 -9.30
C ASN A 233 5.50 18.07 -8.13
N THR A 234 5.69 16.90 -7.51
CA THR A 234 6.65 16.70 -6.42
C THR A 234 7.78 15.78 -6.84
N MET A 235 8.84 15.73 -6.03
CA MET A 235 9.98 14.86 -6.28
C MET A 235 10.22 14.05 -5.00
N ASP A 236 9.58 12.88 -4.94
CA ASP A 236 9.48 12.05 -3.74
C ASP A 236 10.44 10.84 -3.77
N GLY A 237 11.43 10.90 -4.66
CA GLY A 237 12.53 9.95 -4.76
C GLY A 237 12.07 8.56 -5.21
N GLU A 238 12.35 7.53 -4.42
CA GLU A 238 12.02 6.12 -4.75
C GLU A 238 10.53 5.83 -4.87
N LYS A 239 9.69 6.70 -4.30
CA LYS A 239 8.23 6.61 -4.44
C LYS A 239 7.81 6.91 -5.88
N ASP A 240 8.58 7.69 -6.63
CA ASP A 240 8.25 8.07 -7.99
C ASP A 240 8.64 6.96 -8.96
N TYR A 241 7.65 6.35 -9.59
CA TYR A 241 7.89 5.36 -10.61
C TYR A 241 6.82 5.36 -11.68
N ALA A 242 7.20 4.82 -12.84
CA ALA A 242 6.25 4.38 -13.84
C ALA A 242 6.52 2.93 -14.22
N LYS A 243 5.49 2.28 -14.75
CA LYS A 243 5.60 0.93 -15.32
C LYS A 243 4.97 0.86 -16.69
N VAL A 244 5.57 0.05 -17.56
CA VAL A 244 5.01 -0.40 -18.83
C VAL A 244 4.70 -1.89 -18.69
N TYR A 245 3.47 -2.26 -18.98
CA TYR A 245 3.00 -3.64 -19.02
C TYR A 245 2.80 -4.05 -20.47
N ILE A 246 3.36 -5.19 -20.87
CA ILE A 246 3.22 -5.71 -22.23
C ILE A 246 2.68 -7.13 -22.16
N LYS A 247 1.53 -7.36 -22.79
CA LYS A 247 0.92 -8.69 -22.88
C LYS A 247 1.62 -9.51 -23.95
N THR A 248 2.07 -10.70 -23.57
CA THR A 248 2.79 -11.65 -24.45
C THR A 248 2.13 -13.03 -24.38
N GLY A 249 2.54 -13.95 -25.26
CA GLY A 249 2.06 -15.35 -25.21
C GLY A 249 2.44 -16.11 -23.92
N GLU A 250 3.45 -15.62 -23.18
CA GLU A 250 3.90 -16.17 -21.89
C GLU A 250 3.21 -15.50 -20.68
N GLY A 251 2.33 -14.53 -20.91
CA GLY A 251 1.72 -13.68 -19.89
C GLY A 251 2.17 -12.22 -19.99
N ILE A 252 1.96 -11.44 -18.94
CA ILE A 252 2.27 -10.00 -18.93
C ILE A 252 3.67 -9.77 -18.38
N LYS A 253 4.51 -9.08 -19.15
CA LYS A 253 5.82 -8.60 -18.71
C LYS A 253 5.69 -7.17 -18.17
N GLU A 254 6.33 -6.91 -17.03
CA GLU A 254 6.36 -5.61 -16.37
C GLU A 254 7.76 -4.99 -16.48
N PHE A 255 7.83 -3.75 -16.94
CA PHE A 255 9.06 -2.95 -17.00
C PHE A 255 8.88 -1.71 -16.12
N LYS A 256 9.70 -1.56 -15.09
CA LYS A 256 9.62 -0.45 -14.12
C LYS A 256 10.78 0.52 -14.31
N VAL A 257 10.49 1.82 -14.18
CA VAL A 257 11.49 2.89 -14.10
C VAL A 257 11.20 3.75 -12.87
N SER A 258 12.23 4.05 -12.08
CA SER A 258 12.22 5.00 -10.95
C SER A 258 13.57 5.73 -10.89
N GLU A 259 13.82 6.54 -9.86
CA GLU A 259 15.10 7.22 -9.68
C GLU A 259 16.29 6.24 -9.58
N ARG A 260 16.18 5.16 -8.78
CA ARG A 260 17.22 4.11 -8.72
C ARG A 260 17.03 2.95 -9.69
N ASN A 261 15.80 2.66 -10.13
CA ASN A 261 15.56 1.60 -11.10
C ASN A 261 15.64 2.17 -12.52
N THR A 262 16.82 2.08 -13.12
CA THR A 262 17.11 2.58 -14.47
C THR A 262 17.35 1.48 -15.49
N ASP A 263 17.04 0.22 -15.15
CA ASP A 263 17.33 -0.95 -16.01
C ASP A 263 16.65 -0.84 -17.38
N TRP A 264 15.48 -0.21 -17.40
CA TRP A 264 14.62 -0.09 -18.59
C TRP A 264 14.44 1.34 -19.05
N GLY A 265 15.16 2.32 -18.49
CA GLY A 265 14.90 3.73 -18.79
C GLY A 265 15.42 4.70 -17.73
N LYS A 266 14.87 5.92 -17.74
CA LYS A 266 15.17 6.98 -16.76
C LYS A 266 13.92 7.77 -16.41
N SER A 267 13.84 8.23 -15.17
CA SER A 267 12.87 9.24 -14.75
C SER A 267 13.49 10.65 -14.83
N GLY A 268 12.63 11.66 -14.86
CA GLY A 268 13.02 13.06 -14.92
C GLY A 268 11.92 13.99 -14.43
N PHE A 269 12.28 15.25 -14.27
CA PHE A 269 11.37 16.31 -13.83
C PHE A 269 11.59 17.53 -14.73
N THR A 270 10.57 17.99 -15.42
CA THR A 270 10.72 18.95 -16.52
C THR A 270 9.62 19.98 -16.56
N TYR A 271 9.87 21.06 -17.27
CA TYR A 271 8.84 21.99 -17.73
C TYR A 271 8.44 21.62 -19.15
N THR A 272 7.15 21.66 -19.44
CA THR A 272 6.59 21.51 -20.78
C THR A 272 5.56 22.63 -21.02
N ASP A 273 5.04 22.73 -22.23
CA ASP A 273 3.94 23.64 -22.57
C ASP A 273 2.58 23.14 -22.06
N LYS A 274 2.52 22.01 -21.33
CA LYS A 274 1.26 21.37 -20.89
C LYS A 274 0.73 21.92 -19.57
N VAL A 275 1.61 22.34 -18.68
CA VAL A 275 1.28 22.89 -17.36
C VAL A 275 2.30 23.97 -16.97
N ALA A 276 1.92 24.88 -16.07
CA ALA A 276 2.76 26.02 -15.67
C ALA A 276 3.90 25.66 -14.71
N TYR A 277 3.88 24.44 -14.17
CA TYR A 277 4.78 23.94 -13.13
C TYR A 277 5.65 22.78 -13.61
N GLN A 278 6.71 22.50 -12.86
CA GLN A 278 7.56 21.35 -13.13
C GLN A 278 6.85 20.06 -12.72
N HIS A 279 6.93 19.01 -13.54
CA HIS A 279 6.23 17.73 -13.32
C HIS A 279 7.04 16.52 -13.78
N LYS A 280 6.58 15.31 -13.44
CA LYS A 280 7.27 14.04 -13.69
C LYS A 280 7.19 13.58 -15.15
N VAL A 281 8.31 13.07 -15.64
CA VAL A 281 8.42 12.39 -16.93
C VAL A 281 9.20 11.08 -16.76
N TYR A 282 8.76 10.04 -17.46
CA TYR A 282 9.42 8.73 -17.49
C TYR A 282 9.72 8.33 -18.94
N GLU A 283 10.95 7.96 -19.22
CA GLU A 283 11.41 7.52 -20.53
C GLU A 283 11.93 6.08 -20.44
N PHE A 284 11.31 5.16 -21.19
CA PHE A 284 11.67 3.76 -21.27
C PHE A 284 12.39 3.45 -22.57
N LYS A 285 13.34 2.52 -22.49
CA LYS A 285 14.01 1.85 -23.60
C LYS A 285 13.97 0.34 -23.33
N ILE A 286 12.96 -0.33 -23.87
CA ILE A 286 12.70 -1.75 -23.67
C ILE A 286 13.25 -2.54 -24.87
N PRO A 287 14.26 -3.39 -24.71
CA PRO A 287 14.78 -4.20 -25.81
C PRO A 287 13.72 -5.19 -26.32
N LEU A 288 13.48 -5.22 -27.63
CA LEU A 288 12.46 -6.09 -28.25
C LEU A 288 12.75 -7.58 -28.05
N LYS A 289 14.02 -7.95 -27.86
CA LYS A 289 14.42 -9.31 -27.47
C LYS A 289 13.78 -9.79 -26.16
N GLU A 290 13.49 -8.89 -25.21
CA GLU A 290 12.82 -9.23 -23.95
C GLU A 290 11.36 -9.61 -24.17
N LEU A 291 10.81 -9.27 -25.34
CA LEU A 291 9.47 -9.64 -25.79
C LEU A 291 9.49 -10.83 -26.75
N ASN A 292 10.64 -11.51 -26.91
CA ASN A 292 10.87 -12.57 -27.89
C ASN A 292 10.67 -12.12 -29.36
N ILE A 293 10.89 -10.83 -29.65
CA ILE A 293 10.79 -10.25 -31.00
C ILE A 293 12.20 -10.07 -31.56
N ASN A 294 12.55 -10.88 -32.56
CA ASN A 294 13.89 -10.92 -33.16
C ASN A 294 13.98 -10.22 -34.53
N ASP A 295 12.86 -9.97 -35.20
CA ASP A 295 12.77 -9.21 -36.45
C ASP A 295 11.50 -8.35 -36.44
N THR A 296 11.65 -7.05 -36.67
CA THR A 296 10.55 -6.07 -36.71
C THR A 296 9.86 -6.03 -38.08
N LYS A 297 10.36 -6.76 -39.08
CA LYS A 297 9.77 -6.84 -40.43
C LYS A 297 8.47 -7.63 -40.50
N GLU A 298 8.19 -8.50 -39.52
CA GLU A 298 6.88 -9.13 -39.39
C GLU A 298 5.92 -8.19 -38.64
N ALA A 299 4.72 -7.99 -39.19
CA ALA A 299 3.70 -7.12 -38.61
C ALA A 299 3.27 -7.63 -37.23
N THR A 300 3.92 -7.12 -36.18
CA THR A 300 3.68 -7.50 -34.79
C THR A 300 2.90 -6.40 -34.08
N THR A 301 1.72 -6.74 -33.57
CA THR A 301 0.92 -5.87 -32.70
C THR A 301 1.25 -6.16 -31.24
N LEU A 302 1.71 -5.14 -30.52
CA LEU A 302 1.90 -5.15 -29.08
C LEU A 302 0.63 -4.68 -28.38
N GLU A 303 0.35 -5.28 -27.23
CA GLU A 303 -0.73 -4.86 -26.32
C GLU A 303 -0.10 -4.29 -25.04
N LEU A 304 -0.29 -2.99 -24.80
CA LEU A 304 0.38 -2.24 -23.73
C LEU A 304 -0.60 -1.59 -22.74
N ALA A 305 -0.25 -1.64 -21.47
CA ALA A 305 -0.84 -0.84 -20.40
C ALA A 305 0.27 -0.14 -19.62
N PHE A 306 -0.07 0.91 -18.89
CA PHE A 306 0.90 1.76 -18.20
C PHE A 306 0.45 2.03 -16.77
N SER A 307 1.40 2.40 -15.92
CA SER A 307 1.07 3.02 -14.63
C SER A 307 2.08 4.08 -14.26
N ALA A 308 1.66 5.10 -13.50
CA ALA A 308 2.51 6.14 -12.96
C ALA A 308 2.10 6.44 -11.51
N TYR A 309 3.08 6.65 -10.65
CA TYR A 309 2.89 6.96 -9.23
C TYR A 309 4.05 7.83 -8.74
N GLY A 310 3.74 8.70 -7.77
CA GLY A 310 4.70 9.59 -7.11
C GLY A 310 3.96 10.47 -6.12
N THR A 311 3.24 9.82 -5.20
CA THR A 311 2.28 10.40 -4.24
C THR A 311 1.06 11.13 -4.84
N ALA A 312 1.08 11.49 -6.13
CA ALA A 312 -0.11 11.72 -6.95
C ALA A 312 -0.91 10.40 -7.11
N ALA A 313 -2.04 10.29 -6.41
CA ALA A 313 -2.90 9.09 -6.38
C ALA A 313 -4.38 9.49 -6.53
N PRO A 314 -5.26 8.63 -7.06
CA PRO A 314 -6.66 8.98 -7.32
C PRO A 314 -7.56 9.02 -6.04
N PRO A 315 -8.73 9.73 -6.04
CA PRO A 315 -9.66 9.88 -4.89
C PRO A 315 -10.56 8.65 -4.60
N GLY A 316 -11.32 8.60 -3.48
CA GLY A 316 -12.15 7.44 -3.00
C GLY A 316 -13.69 7.72 -2.82
N GLY A 317 -14.71 6.79 -2.88
CA GLY A 317 -16.21 6.94 -3.08
C GLY A 317 -17.19 5.80 -2.57
N ASP A 318 -18.57 5.92 -2.64
CA ASP A 318 -19.70 5.09 -2.02
C ASP A 318 -19.84 3.59 -2.27
N PHE A 319 -20.50 2.80 -1.41
CA PHE A 319 -20.04 1.43 -1.11
C PHE A 319 -18.68 1.14 -1.72
N ASP A 320 -17.67 1.76 -1.13
CA ASP A 320 -16.35 1.76 -1.71
C ASP A 320 -15.97 0.30 -1.93
N THR A 321 -15.98 -0.21 -3.17
CA THR A 321 -15.66 -1.62 -3.39
C THR A 321 -14.24 -1.93 -2.90
N ASN A 322 -13.42 -0.88 -2.78
CA ASN A 322 -12.06 -0.94 -2.27
C ASN A 322 -11.96 -0.69 -0.74
N LEU A 323 -12.82 0.14 -0.13
CA LEU A 323 -12.80 0.46 1.33
C LEU A 323 -13.97 -0.13 2.16
N ARG A 324 -14.92 -0.80 1.51
CA ARG A 324 -16.08 -1.52 2.04
C ARG A 324 -16.93 -0.66 3.01
N LYS A 325 -17.46 0.47 2.55
CA LYS A 325 -18.27 1.43 3.35
C LYS A 325 -19.29 2.25 2.56
N TYR A 326 -20.41 2.59 3.17
CA TYR A 326 -21.50 3.44 2.66
C TYR A 326 -21.35 4.91 3.08
N LEU A 327 -21.96 5.84 2.36
CA LEU A 327 -22.34 7.18 2.83
C LEU A 327 -23.85 7.25 2.96
N ILE A 328 -24.28 7.73 4.10
CA ILE A 328 -25.65 8.20 4.27
C ILE A 328 -25.61 9.72 4.22
N ALA A 329 -26.38 10.31 3.32
CA ALA A 329 -26.60 11.75 3.25
C ALA A 329 -28.02 12.07 3.73
N TYR A 330 -28.18 13.07 4.58
CA TYR A 330 -29.45 13.37 5.21
C TYR A 330 -29.58 14.84 5.64
N SER A 331 -30.81 15.27 5.88
CA SER A 331 -31.11 16.62 6.38
C SER A 331 -31.08 16.68 7.90
N LYS A 332 -30.46 17.69 8.50
CA LYS A 332 -30.48 17.93 9.94
C LYS A 332 -30.39 19.42 10.19
N ASN A 333 -31.31 19.96 10.99
CA ASN A 333 -31.43 21.40 11.25
C ASN A 333 -31.49 22.25 9.96
N TYR A 334 -32.16 21.74 8.93
CA TYR A 334 -32.28 22.35 7.61
C TYR A 334 -31.03 22.32 6.74
N ASP A 335 -29.92 21.74 7.18
CA ASP A 335 -28.67 21.57 6.43
C ASP A 335 -28.51 20.11 5.94
N ILE A 336 -27.63 19.86 4.96
CA ILE A 336 -27.28 18.50 4.52
C ILE A 336 -26.01 18.01 5.21
N TYR A 337 -26.08 16.84 5.82
CA TYR A 337 -24.97 16.15 6.47
C TYR A 337 -24.68 14.80 5.81
N GLY A 338 -23.45 14.32 6.01
CA GLY A 338 -22.97 13.02 5.61
C GLY A 338 -22.40 12.24 6.79
N GLN A 339 -22.58 10.91 6.78
CA GLN A 339 -21.93 9.99 7.70
C GLN A 339 -21.51 8.73 6.94
N PHE A 340 -20.24 8.35 7.05
CA PHE A 340 -19.82 7.05 6.54
C PHE A 340 -20.21 5.94 7.50
N VAL A 341 -20.59 4.82 6.92
CA VAL A 341 -20.95 3.61 7.64
C VAL A 341 -20.15 2.46 7.05
N SER A 342 -19.46 1.69 7.89
CA SER A 342 -18.77 0.48 7.44
C SER A 342 -19.75 -0.53 6.82
N GLU A 343 -19.23 -1.48 6.05
CA GLU A 343 -19.99 -2.64 5.58
C GLU A 343 -20.68 -3.46 6.70
N ASN A 344 -20.30 -3.21 7.95
CA ASN A 344 -20.84 -3.85 9.14
C ASN A 344 -21.81 -2.95 9.92
N GLY A 345 -22.23 -1.81 9.36
CA GLY A 345 -23.22 -0.91 9.98
C GLY A 345 -22.66 0.02 11.05
N ALA A 346 -21.37 -0.05 11.38
CA ALA A 346 -20.75 0.88 12.34
C ALA A 346 -20.40 2.22 11.68
N ALA A 347 -20.64 3.34 12.36
CA ALA A 347 -20.18 4.67 11.94
C ALA A 347 -18.65 4.68 11.74
N ILE A 348 -18.19 5.26 10.65
CA ILE A 348 -16.77 5.53 10.39
C ILE A 348 -16.54 7.04 10.49
N GLY A 349 -15.70 7.44 11.45
CA GLY A 349 -15.45 8.85 11.72
C GLY A 349 -16.67 9.57 12.29
N SER A 350 -16.59 10.90 12.36
CA SER A 350 -17.71 11.76 12.74
C SER A 350 -18.56 12.14 11.54
N GLU A 351 -19.82 12.46 11.83
CA GLU A 351 -20.72 13.19 10.93
C GLU A 351 -20.04 14.48 10.42
N PHE A 352 -20.32 14.86 9.17
CA PHE A 352 -19.75 16.04 8.52
C PHE A 352 -20.80 16.79 7.69
N VAL A 353 -20.63 18.11 7.58
CA VAL A 353 -21.52 18.99 6.80
C VAL A 353 -21.22 18.85 5.31
N ILE A 354 -22.26 18.67 4.50
CA ILE A 354 -22.21 18.70 3.02
C ILE A 354 -22.69 20.06 2.50
N CYS A 355 -23.71 20.64 3.14
CA CYS A 355 -24.26 21.95 2.81
C CYS A 355 -24.87 22.60 4.07
N ASP A 356 -24.43 23.82 4.39
CA ASP A 356 -24.96 24.69 5.45
C ASP A 356 -25.41 26.06 4.89
N ALA A 357 -25.89 26.06 3.65
CA ALA A 357 -26.38 27.27 3.01
C ALA A 357 -27.61 27.81 3.74
N THR A 358 -27.81 29.14 3.69
CA THR A 358 -29.03 29.75 4.25
C THR A 358 -30.30 29.09 3.68
N GLY A 359 -31.41 29.08 4.41
CA GLY A 359 -32.66 28.46 3.94
C GLY A 359 -32.75 26.98 4.28
N HIS A 360 -33.71 26.27 3.67
CA HIS A 360 -33.95 24.86 3.93
C HIS A 360 -33.33 23.97 2.83
N GLN A 361 -32.50 23.01 3.23
CA GLN A 361 -32.01 21.93 2.39
C GLN A 361 -32.60 20.60 2.85
N GLN A 362 -33.15 19.82 1.92
CA GLN A 362 -33.88 18.58 2.23
C GLN A 362 -33.87 17.57 1.08
N SER A 363 -34.39 16.37 1.33
CA SER A 363 -34.55 15.31 0.34
C SER A 363 -33.24 14.95 -0.37
N ALA A 364 -32.19 14.68 0.41
CA ALA A 364 -30.90 14.28 -0.12
C ALA A 364 -30.98 12.88 -0.78
N SER A 365 -30.27 12.71 -1.89
CA SER A 365 -30.08 11.45 -2.59
C SER A 365 -28.61 11.29 -2.98
N VAL A 366 -28.10 10.07 -2.96
CA VAL A 366 -26.66 9.78 -3.14
C VAL A 366 -26.43 8.66 -4.15
N ALA A 367 -25.40 8.81 -4.99
CA ALA A 367 -24.93 7.76 -5.88
C ALA A 367 -23.41 7.58 -5.80
N TYR A 368 -22.98 6.32 -5.72
CA TYR A 368 -21.58 5.95 -5.88
C TYR A 368 -21.09 6.13 -7.30
N ASN A 369 -19.92 6.74 -7.49
CA ASN A 369 -19.11 6.51 -8.68
C ASN A 369 -17.95 5.57 -8.38
N SER A 370 -18.06 4.33 -8.87
CA SER A 370 -17.02 3.29 -8.72
C SER A 370 -15.75 3.51 -9.55
N ASN A 371 -15.77 4.41 -10.53
CA ASN A 371 -14.62 4.69 -11.39
C ASN A 371 -13.70 5.75 -10.80
N THR A 372 -14.26 6.85 -10.29
CA THR A 372 -13.46 7.87 -9.59
C THR A 372 -13.28 7.52 -8.14
N ASN A 373 -14.09 6.60 -7.63
CA ASN A 373 -14.32 6.40 -6.22
C ASN A 373 -14.66 7.83 -5.71
N GLN A 374 -15.88 8.31 -5.94
CA GLN A 374 -16.47 9.49 -5.29
C GLN A 374 -17.99 9.28 -5.12
N TYR A 375 -18.66 10.19 -4.43
CA TYR A 375 -20.11 10.20 -4.27
C TYR A 375 -20.64 11.47 -4.91
N LEU A 376 -21.77 11.42 -5.60
CA LEU A 376 -22.55 12.62 -5.87
C LEU A 376 -23.76 12.62 -4.94
N VAL A 377 -23.84 13.64 -4.09
CA VAL A 377 -25.00 13.92 -3.23
C VAL A 377 -25.78 15.07 -3.87
N VAL A 378 -27.08 14.87 -4.06
CA VAL A 378 -28.00 15.87 -4.62
C VAL A 378 -29.15 16.13 -3.64
N TRP A 379 -29.67 17.35 -3.58
CA TRP A 379 -30.74 17.71 -2.65
C TRP A 379 -31.61 18.85 -3.18
N THR A 380 -32.76 19.04 -2.54
CA THR A 380 -33.68 20.17 -2.74
C THR A 380 -33.23 21.34 -1.87
N ASP A 381 -33.09 22.53 -2.44
CA ASP A 381 -32.41 23.66 -1.79
C ASP A 381 -33.20 24.98 -1.87
N TYR A 382 -33.42 25.64 -0.73
CA TYR A 382 -34.16 26.90 -0.65
C TYR A 382 -33.28 28.14 -0.40
N ARG A 383 -31.97 28.06 -0.72
CA ARG A 383 -31.01 29.13 -0.38
C ARG A 383 -31.31 30.50 -0.98
N ASN A 384 -32.06 30.52 -2.08
CA ASN A 384 -32.43 31.74 -2.77
C ASN A 384 -33.70 32.39 -2.19
N GLY A 385 -34.42 31.71 -1.29
CA GLY A 385 -35.55 32.28 -0.52
C GLY A 385 -36.84 32.52 -1.31
N SER A 386 -36.88 32.24 -2.61
CA SER A 386 -38.06 32.40 -3.48
C SER A 386 -38.72 31.09 -3.85
N ASN A 387 -37.92 30.06 -4.11
CA ASN A 387 -38.30 28.77 -4.68
C ASN A 387 -37.26 27.73 -4.30
N TYR A 388 -37.63 26.45 -4.37
CA TYR A 388 -36.70 25.35 -4.22
C TYR A 388 -35.98 25.07 -5.55
N ASP A 389 -34.68 24.81 -5.47
CA ASP A 389 -33.79 24.48 -6.58
C ASP A 389 -33.17 23.08 -6.36
N ILE A 390 -32.52 22.51 -7.38
CA ILE A 390 -31.72 21.27 -7.22
C ILE A 390 -30.24 21.61 -7.17
N TYR A 391 -29.58 21.19 -6.11
CA TYR A 391 -28.13 21.33 -5.93
C TYR A 391 -27.44 19.98 -5.80
N GLY A 392 -26.14 19.98 -6.09
CA GLY A 392 -25.26 18.83 -5.97
C GLY A 392 -23.93 19.15 -5.30
N GLN A 393 -23.30 18.13 -4.76
CA GLN A 393 -21.95 18.16 -4.19
C GLN A 393 -21.26 16.82 -4.43
N ILE A 394 -20.04 16.87 -4.98
CA ILE A 394 -19.17 15.68 -5.01
C ILE A 394 -18.53 15.52 -3.64
N VAL A 395 -18.71 14.36 -3.02
CA VAL A 395 -18.11 13.99 -1.73
C VAL A 395 -17.04 12.93 -2.00
N ASN A 396 -15.85 13.08 -1.41
CA ASN A 396 -14.82 12.05 -1.43
C ASN A 396 -15.05 11.05 -0.28
N ALA A 397 -14.45 9.86 -0.32
CA ALA A 397 -14.64 8.77 0.65
C ALA A 397 -14.05 9.07 2.00
N ASN A 398 -13.15 10.05 2.10
CA ASN A 398 -12.73 10.54 3.39
C ASN A 398 -13.69 11.60 3.96
N GLY A 399 -14.80 11.91 3.29
CA GLY A 399 -15.84 12.87 3.73
C GLY A 399 -15.58 14.28 3.28
N THR A 400 -14.46 14.52 2.61
CA THR A 400 -14.11 15.87 2.17
C THR A 400 -14.86 16.22 0.89
N LEU A 401 -15.37 17.45 0.81
CA LEU A 401 -16.12 17.93 -0.35
C LEU A 401 -15.18 18.30 -1.50
N SER A 402 -15.38 17.74 -2.69
CA SER A 402 -14.70 18.11 -3.93
C SER A 402 -15.57 19.10 -4.69
N GLY A 403 -15.46 20.38 -4.40
CA GLY A 403 -16.49 21.30 -4.89
C GLY A 403 -16.77 22.43 -3.95
N SER A 404 -17.30 23.50 -4.51
CA SER A 404 -18.44 24.15 -3.86
C SER A 404 -19.71 23.41 -4.27
N ASN A 405 -20.78 23.58 -3.49
CA ASN A 405 -22.09 23.10 -3.94
C ASN A 405 -22.43 23.77 -5.27
N PHE A 406 -22.92 22.99 -6.23
CA PHE A 406 -23.23 23.47 -7.58
C PHE A 406 -24.70 23.29 -7.90
N THR A 407 -25.25 24.24 -8.64
CA THR A 407 -26.63 24.21 -9.10
C THR A 407 -26.78 23.20 -10.23
N ILE A 408 -27.77 22.32 -10.13
CA ILE A 408 -28.18 21.39 -11.18
C ILE A 408 -29.40 21.94 -11.93
N SER A 409 -30.33 22.56 -11.21
CA SER A 409 -31.48 23.29 -11.75
C SER A 409 -31.85 24.44 -10.83
N ASN A 410 -32.23 25.58 -11.41
CA ASN A 410 -32.69 26.79 -10.72
C ASN A 410 -33.76 27.54 -11.55
N ASN A 411 -34.71 26.80 -12.11
CA ASN A 411 -35.80 27.41 -12.86
C ASN A 411 -36.67 28.25 -11.91
N ILE A 412 -37.44 29.19 -12.47
CA ILE A 412 -38.16 30.24 -11.70
C ILE A 412 -39.11 29.73 -10.60
N ASP A 413 -39.60 28.50 -10.75
CA ASP A 413 -40.55 27.86 -9.84
C ASP A 413 -39.84 26.78 -9.00
N ASN A 414 -40.57 25.92 -8.29
CA ASN A 414 -39.93 24.91 -7.44
C ASN A 414 -39.39 23.72 -8.26
N GLN A 415 -38.22 23.22 -7.88
CA GLN A 415 -37.70 21.91 -8.21
C GLN A 415 -37.47 21.13 -6.93
N SER A 416 -37.95 19.90 -6.85
CA SER A 416 -37.87 19.10 -5.63
C SER A 416 -37.76 17.61 -5.90
N GLU A 417 -37.45 16.86 -4.83
CA GLU A 417 -37.41 15.39 -4.81
C GLU A 417 -36.42 14.80 -5.84
N PRO A 418 -35.13 15.20 -5.79
CA PRO A 418 -34.15 14.65 -6.71
C PRO A 418 -33.90 13.17 -6.40
N ASN A 419 -33.75 12.37 -7.46
CA ASN A 419 -33.27 10.99 -7.42
C ASN A 419 -32.09 10.84 -8.37
N ILE A 420 -31.12 10.00 -8.02
CA ILE A 420 -29.85 9.90 -8.75
C ILE A 420 -29.43 8.44 -8.94
N THR A 421 -28.83 8.16 -10.10
CA THR A 421 -28.11 6.90 -10.34
C THR A 421 -26.79 7.14 -11.09
N TYR A 422 -25.85 6.22 -10.94
CA TYR A 422 -24.53 6.29 -11.58
C TYR A 422 -24.42 5.35 -12.78
N ASN A 423 -23.90 5.87 -13.88
CA ASN A 423 -23.58 5.14 -15.10
C ASN A 423 -22.08 4.84 -15.16
N SER A 424 -21.75 3.59 -14.88
CA SER A 424 -20.37 3.09 -14.87
C SER A 424 -19.71 3.05 -16.25
N THR A 425 -20.49 3.04 -17.34
CA THR A 425 -19.97 2.98 -18.71
C THR A 425 -19.48 4.35 -19.19
N THR A 426 -20.24 5.41 -18.91
CA THR A 426 -19.91 6.77 -19.34
C THR A 426 -19.23 7.61 -18.27
N ASN A 427 -19.14 7.10 -17.04
CA ASN A 427 -18.62 7.83 -15.88
C ASN A 427 -19.42 9.13 -15.62
N GLN A 428 -20.74 9.01 -15.65
CA GLN A 428 -21.69 10.11 -15.49
C GLN A 428 -22.82 9.68 -14.54
N TYR A 429 -23.59 10.65 -14.08
CA TYR A 429 -24.79 10.43 -13.29
C TYR A 429 -26.00 10.93 -14.07
N LEU A 430 -27.15 10.30 -13.87
CA LEU A 430 -28.45 10.87 -14.23
C LEU A 430 -29.15 11.30 -12.94
N VAL A 431 -29.44 12.61 -12.85
CA VAL A 431 -30.24 13.22 -11.80
C VAL A 431 -31.62 13.52 -12.38
N VAL A 432 -32.69 13.10 -11.71
CA VAL A 432 -34.08 13.35 -12.08
C VAL A 432 -34.83 14.03 -10.94
N TRP A 433 -35.80 14.90 -11.23
CA TRP A 433 -36.56 15.63 -10.20
C TRP A 433 -37.98 15.99 -10.65
N THR A 434 -38.81 16.37 -9.68
CA THR A 434 -40.13 16.97 -9.89
C THR A 434 -39.95 18.47 -10.15
N ASP A 435 -40.34 18.95 -11.33
CA ASP A 435 -40.20 20.35 -11.76
C ASP A 435 -41.57 21.02 -11.82
N TYR A 436 -41.85 21.94 -10.90
CA TYR A 436 -43.09 22.70 -10.85
C TYR A 436 -42.97 23.81 -11.88
N THR A 437 -43.63 23.74 -13.02
CA THR A 437 -43.66 24.86 -13.96
C THR A 437 -44.98 25.62 -13.85
N SER A 438 -44.94 26.93 -13.66
CA SER A 438 -46.07 27.81 -13.92
C SER A 438 -45.99 28.34 -15.35
N GLY A 439 -47.06 28.18 -16.12
CA GLY A 439 -47.27 28.96 -17.34
C GLY A 439 -47.77 30.37 -17.02
N PHE A 440 -47.22 31.06 -16.02
CA PHE A 440 -47.78 32.35 -15.58
C PHE A 440 -47.11 33.55 -16.26
N SER A 441 -47.82 34.17 -17.18
CA SER A 441 -47.67 35.61 -17.47
C SER A 441 -48.77 36.37 -16.74
N LEU A 442 -48.39 37.38 -15.95
CA LEU A 442 -49.30 38.33 -15.29
C LEU A 442 -50.17 39.08 -16.30
N GLU A 443 -51.36 38.57 -16.64
CA GLU A 443 -52.50 39.41 -17.01
C GLU A 443 -53.80 38.89 -16.35
N VAL A 444 -54.36 39.79 -15.55
CA VAL A 444 -55.62 39.81 -14.79
C VAL A 444 -56.77 38.93 -15.33
N SER A 445 -57.20 37.91 -14.57
CA SER A 445 -58.59 37.71 -14.07
C SER A 445 -58.85 36.27 -13.56
N GLU A 446 -59.21 36.15 -12.28
CA GLU A 446 -60.14 35.17 -11.66
C GLU A 446 -60.14 33.66 -12.01
N GLN A 447 -59.07 33.06 -12.53
CA GLN A 447 -58.88 31.61 -12.47
C GLN A 447 -57.45 31.23 -12.06
N ILE A 448 -57.32 30.68 -10.85
CA ILE A 448 -56.09 30.02 -10.38
C ILE A 448 -55.87 28.80 -11.29
N THR A 449 -54.92 28.89 -12.22
CA THR A 449 -54.44 27.73 -12.98
C THR A 449 -53.53 26.92 -12.05
N LEU A 450 -53.92 25.67 -11.78
CA LEU A 450 -53.16 24.73 -10.95
C LEU A 450 -51.75 24.54 -11.52
N VAL A 451 -50.72 24.72 -10.68
CA VAL A 451 -49.33 24.39 -11.03
C VAL A 451 -49.23 22.89 -11.26
N ASN A 452 -48.92 22.50 -12.50
CA ASN A 452 -48.79 21.10 -12.90
C ASN A 452 -47.30 20.77 -13.01
N PRO A 453 -46.71 20.07 -12.03
CA PRO A 453 -45.32 19.67 -12.12
C PRO A 453 -45.09 18.61 -13.20
N ASN A 454 -43.88 18.57 -13.71
CA ASN A 454 -43.36 17.71 -14.76
C ASN A 454 -42.17 16.89 -14.23
N ILE A 455 -41.70 15.91 -14.99
CA ILE A 455 -40.45 15.18 -14.67
C ILE A 455 -39.32 15.66 -15.56
N TYR A 456 -38.23 16.10 -14.95
CA TYR A 456 -37.02 16.55 -15.64
C TYR A 456 -35.81 15.73 -15.25
N GLY A 457 -34.78 15.81 -16.08
CA GLY A 457 -33.48 15.23 -15.80
C GLY A 457 -32.30 16.08 -16.27
N GLN A 458 -31.13 15.75 -15.75
CA GLN A 458 -29.83 16.33 -16.09
C GLN A 458 -28.76 15.25 -15.99
N ILE A 459 -27.89 15.19 -17.01
CA ILE A 459 -26.68 14.38 -16.92
C ILE A 459 -25.59 15.20 -16.24
N VAL A 460 -24.98 14.64 -15.19
CA VAL A 460 -23.89 15.27 -14.45
C VAL A 460 -22.63 14.44 -14.67
N ASN A 461 -21.53 15.07 -15.07
CA ASN A 461 -20.25 14.39 -15.23
C ASN A 461 -19.63 14.04 -13.87
N ALA A 462 -18.66 13.13 -13.84
CA ALA A 462 -17.97 12.73 -12.61
C ALA A 462 -17.31 13.90 -11.84
N ASP A 463 -16.97 14.99 -12.52
CA ASP A 463 -16.40 16.20 -11.91
C ASP A 463 -17.44 17.21 -11.40
N GLY A 464 -18.73 16.90 -11.53
CA GLY A 464 -19.85 17.79 -11.16
C GLY A 464 -20.28 18.75 -12.27
N SER A 465 -19.59 18.80 -13.42
CA SER A 465 -20.02 19.63 -14.54
C SER A 465 -21.29 19.09 -15.21
N LEU A 466 -22.18 19.98 -15.65
CA LEU A 466 -23.42 19.60 -16.32
C LEU A 466 -23.17 19.23 -17.79
N TYR A 467 -23.61 18.06 -18.21
CA TYR A 467 -23.57 17.62 -19.60
C TYR A 467 -24.90 17.96 -20.31
N GLY A 468 -24.85 18.93 -21.23
CA GLY A 468 -26.05 19.43 -21.91
C GLY A 468 -26.92 20.31 -20.99
N SER A 469 -28.16 20.56 -21.41
CA SER A 469 -29.16 21.31 -20.64
C SER A 469 -30.12 20.38 -19.91
N ASN A 470 -30.86 20.91 -18.93
CA ASN A 470 -31.97 20.17 -18.33
C ASN A 470 -32.96 19.77 -19.43
N PHE A 471 -33.52 18.56 -19.33
CA PHE A 471 -34.42 18.01 -20.35
C PHE A 471 -35.68 17.40 -19.72
N ALA A 472 -36.83 17.63 -20.36
CA ALA A 472 -38.09 17.04 -19.93
C ALA A 472 -38.10 15.54 -20.25
N ILE A 473 -38.35 14.71 -19.23
CA ILE A 473 -38.61 13.28 -19.36
C ILE A 473 -40.11 13.04 -19.57
N CYS A 474 -40.93 13.85 -18.89
CA CYS A 474 -42.38 13.90 -19.07
C CYS A 474 -42.88 15.32 -18.81
N ASN A 475 -43.69 15.85 -19.72
CA ASN A 475 -44.36 17.14 -19.60
C ASN A 475 -45.84 17.08 -20.04
N ASN A 476 -46.47 15.94 -19.76
CA ASN A 476 -47.85 15.68 -20.14
C ASN A 476 -48.83 16.55 -19.32
N ALA A 477 -50.08 16.64 -19.80
CA ALA A 477 -51.11 17.39 -19.07
C ALA A 477 -51.29 16.86 -17.64
N LYS A 478 -51.56 17.77 -16.70
CA LYS A 478 -51.68 17.55 -15.24
C LYS A 478 -50.33 17.25 -14.57
N SER A 479 -50.35 16.91 -13.29
CA SER A 479 -49.14 16.75 -12.47
C SER A 479 -48.42 15.43 -12.73
N GLN A 480 -47.09 15.46 -12.69
CA GLN A 480 -46.20 14.32 -12.59
C GLN A 480 -45.21 14.55 -11.44
N LYS A 481 -45.00 13.54 -10.57
CA LYS A 481 -44.24 13.68 -9.32
C LYS A 481 -43.50 12.39 -8.93
N HIS A 482 -42.63 12.48 -7.93
CA HIS A 482 -41.93 11.36 -7.29
C HIS A 482 -41.14 10.48 -8.26
N PRO A 483 -40.20 11.05 -9.04
CA PRO A 483 -39.40 10.27 -9.97
C PRO A 483 -38.39 9.38 -9.24
N SER A 484 -38.19 8.18 -9.77
CA SER A 484 -37.14 7.24 -9.37
C SER A 484 -36.38 6.76 -10.60
N VAL A 485 -35.09 6.50 -10.47
CA VAL A 485 -34.23 6.12 -11.61
C VAL A 485 -33.29 4.96 -11.27
N ALA A 486 -33.14 4.02 -12.22
CA ALA A 486 -32.15 2.95 -12.13
C ALA A 486 -31.35 2.82 -13.44
N TYR A 487 -30.04 2.59 -13.33
CA TYR A 487 -29.14 2.38 -14.45
C TYR A 487 -29.06 0.89 -14.84
N ASN A 488 -29.16 0.63 -16.15
CA ASN A 488 -28.93 -0.68 -16.76
C ASN A 488 -27.59 -0.71 -17.46
N SER A 489 -26.65 -1.45 -16.87
CA SER A 489 -25.28 -1.60 -17.38
C SER A 489 -25.18 -2.41 -18.67
N ASN A 490 -26.17 -3.25 -18.99
CA ASN A 490 -26.16 -4.08 -20.20
C ASN A 490 -26.56 -3.31 -21.45
N THR A 491 -27.54 -2.40 -21.37
CA THR A 491 -27.97 -1.58 -22.51
C THR A 491 -27.42 -0.16 -22.48
N ASN A 492 -26.74 0.23 -21.40
CA ASN A 492 -26.28 1.60 -21.16
C ASN A 492 -27.41 2.63 -21.24
N GLN A 493 -28.52 2.31 -20.58
CA GLN A 493 -29.74 3.11 -20.52
C GLN A 493 -30.21 3.22 -19.07
N TYR A 494 -31.18 4.08 -18.83
CA TYR A 494 -31.83 4.26 -17.54
C TYR A 494 -33.32 3.98 -17.68
N LEU A 495 -33.94 3.40 -16.66
CA LEU A 495 -35.38 3.43 -16.48
C LEU A 495 -35.72 4.54 -15.47
N VAL A 496 -36.61 5.45 -15.85
CA VAL A 496 -37.21 6.45 -14.97
C VAL A 496 -38.68 6.13 -14.81
N ALA A 497 -39.20 6.07 -13.59
CA ALA A 497 -40.62 5.89 -13.29
C ALA A 497 -41.13 6.96 -12.33
N TRP A 498 -42.41 7.33 -12.43
CA TRP A 498 -43.01 8.42 -11.65
C TRP A 498 -44.52 8.22 -11.45
N THR A 499 -45.08 9.00 -10.54
CA THR A 499 -46.53 9.15 -10.29
C THR A 499 -47.15 10.14 -11.27
N ASP A 500 -48.23 9.76 -11.94
CA ASP A 500 -48.79 10.53 -13.06
C ASP A 500 -50.30 10.78 -12.95
N TYR A 501 -50.74 12.03 -13.08
CA TYR A 501 -52.15 12.44 -13.00
C TYR A 501 -52.83 12.59 -14.37
N ARG A 502 -52.17 12.26 -15.50
CA ARG A 502 -52.66 12.56 -16.86
C ARG A 502 -54.07 12.05 -17.14
N ASN A 503 -54.47 10.95 -16.49
CA ASN A 503 -55.74 10.26 -16.76
C ASN A 503 -56.91 10.68 -15.84
N GLY A 504 -56.72 11.54 -14.84
CA GLY A 504 -57.82 11.78 -13.89
C GLY A 504 -57.46 12.59 -12.66
N SER A 505 -58.21 12.37 -11.59
CA SER A 505 -57.87 12.79 -10.22
C SER A 505 -57.14 11.69 -9.44
N LYS A 506 -57.07 10.48 -10.01
CA LYS A 506 -56.33 9.33 -9.51
C LYS A 506 -55.00 9.23 -10.25
N THR A 507 -53.98 8.68 -9.59
CA THR A 507 -52.63 8.59 -10.12
C THR A 507 -52.32 7.20 -10.64
N ASP A 508 -51.55 7.18 -11.71
CA ASP A 508 -50.99 5.97 -12.32
C ASP A 508 -49.47 5.95 -12.13
N ILE A 509 -48.83 4.80 -12.37
CA ILE A 509 -47.36 4.73 -12.51
C ILE A 509 -46.99 4.68 -13.99
N TYR A 510 -46.14 5.61 -14.43
CA TYR A 510 -45.59 5.66 -15.78
C TYR A 510 -44.08 5.50 -15.76
N GLY A 511 -43.53 5.07 -16.90
CA GLY A 511 -42.10 4.93 -17.12
C GLY A 511 -41.62 5.51 -18.45
N GLN A 512 -40.31 5.76 -18.51
CA GLN A 512 -39.57 6.18 -19.70
C GLN A 512 -38.17 5.58 -19.68
N ILE A 513 -37.71 5.05 -20.82
CA ILE A 513 -36.31 4.69 -20.99
C ILE A 513 -35.52 5.92 -21.47
N VAL A 514 -34.43 6.24 -20.79
CA VAL A 514 -33.53 7.36 -21.13
C VAL A 514 -32.18 6.79 -21.57
N ASN A 515 -31.67 7.25 -22.71
CA ASN A 515 -30.34 6.86 -23.19
C ASN A 515 -29.25 7.64 -22.44
N ALA A 516 -28.04 7.08 -22.40
CA ALA A 516 -26.87 7.74 -21.80
C ALA A 516 -26.59 9.16 -22.34
N ASN A 517 -26.99 9.45 -23.57
CA ASN A 517 -26.83 10.77 -24.20
C ASN A 517 -27.99 11.75 -23.96
N SER A 518 -28.82 11.53 -22.92
CA SER A 518 -30.04 12.29 -22.57
C SER A 518 -31.25 12.17 -23.53
N SER A 519 -31.13 11.44 -24.63
CA SER A 519 -32.29 11.22 -25.53
C SER A 519 -33.27 10.20 -24.96
N LEU A 520 -34.58 10.43 -25.17
CA LEU A 520 -35.63 9.51 -24.76
C LEU A 520 -35.73 8.34 -25.75
N TYR A 521 -35.76 7.10 -25.24
CA TYR A 521 -35.95 5.90 -26.04
C TYR A 521 -37.44 5.48 -26.01
N GLY A 522 -38.12 5.56 -27.15
CA GLY A 522 -39.55 5.30 -27.24
C GLY A 522 -40.40 6.40 -26.59
N SER A 523 -41.69 6.12 -26.37
CA SER A 523 -42.63 7.01 -25.67
C SER A 523 -42.76 6.63 -24.20
N ASN A 524 -43.31 7.54 -23.38
CA ASN A 524 -43.72 7.18 -22.03
C ASN A 524 -44.70 6.00 -22.10
N PHE A 525 -44.58 5.06 -21.17
CA PHE A 525 -45.41 3.85 -21.11
C PHE A 525 -46.02 3.65 -19.73
N VAL A 526 -47.19 3.02 -19.70
CA VAL A 526 -47.89 2.69 -18.45
C VAL A 526 -47.17 1.53 -17.77
N ILE A 527 -46.87 1.68 -16.48
CA ILE A 527 -46.43 0.59 -15.60
C ILE A 527 -47.63 0.05 -14.83
N SER A 528 -48.46 0.93 -14.26
CA SER A 528 -49.73 0.59 -13.61
C SER A 528 -50.78 1.66 -13.85
N ASN A 529 -52.02 1.26 -14.09
CA ASN A 529 -53.19 2.12 -14.23
C ASN A 529 -54.46 1.46 -13.66
N ASN A 530 -54.29 0.76 -12.54
CA ASN A 530 -55.40 0.05 -11.90
C ASN A 530 -56.39 1.04 -11.28
N PRO A 531 -57.61 0.59 -10.93
CA PRO A 531 -58.56 1.43 -10.22
C PRO A 531 -57.95 2.05 -8.96
N GLU A 532 -58.43 3.24 -8.62
CA GLU A 532 -57.83 4.12 -7.62
C GLU A 532 -56.40 4.55 -8.00
N SER A 533 -55.60 4.96 -7.04
CA SER A 533 -54.33 5.66 -7.14
C SER A 533 -53.11 4.78 -6.85
N GLN A 534 -52.05 5.00 -7.61
CA GLN A 534 -50.74 4.39 -7.43
C GLN A 534 -49.66 5.48 -7.29
N TYR A 535 -48.76 5.36 -6.32
CA TYR A 535 -47.88 6.47 -5.91
C TYR A 535 -46.44 6.03 -5.57
N ALA A 536 -45.51 6.97 -5.71
CA ALA A 536 -44.12 6.90 -5.24
C ALA A 536 -43.38 5.60 -5.62
N PRO A 537 -43.10 5.38 -6.93
CA PRO A 537 -42.40 4.18 -7.36
C PRO A 537 -40.92 4.19 -6.94
N GLY A 538 -40.42 3.06 -6.45
CA GLY A 538 -39.00 2.75 -6.29
C GLY A 538 -38.54 1.74 -7.36
N ILE A 539 -37.30 1.84 -7.82
CA ILE A 539 -36.76 1.04 -8.92
C ILE A 539 -35.42 0.41 -8.55
N ALA A 540 -35.22 -0.85 -8.92
CA ALA A 540 -33.88 -1.46 -8.94
C ALA A 540 -33.66 -2.25 -10.23
N TYR A 541 -32.41 -2.32 -10.67
CA TYR A 541 -31.98 -3.08 -11.85
C TYR A 541 -31.30 -4.38 -11.42
N ASN A 542 -31.69 -5.49 -12.05
CA ASN A 542 -31.05 -6.80 -11.92
C ASN A 542 -30.17 -7.07 -13.14
N SER A 543 -28.87 -7.11 -12.90
CA SER A 543 -27.82 -7.35 -13.90
C SER A 543 -27.81 -8.80 -14.44
N ASN A 544 -28.26 -9.77 -13.65
CA ASN A 544 -28.30 -11.20 -14.01
C ASN A 544 -29.42 -11.54 -15.00
N THR A 545 -30.64 -11.04 -14.75
CA THR A 545 -31.79 -11.27 -15.65
C THR A 545 -32.00 -10.16 -16.67
N ASN A 546 -31.25 -9.06 -16.54
CA ASN A 546 -31.41 -7.84 -17.35
C ASN A 546 -32.85 -7.30 -17.29
N GLN A 547 -33.41 -7.19 -16.10
CA GLN A 547 -34.75 -6.67 -15.86
C GLN A 547 -34.73 -5.65 -14.73
N TYR A 548 -35.76 -4.82 -14.65
CA TYR A 548 -35.99 -3.94 -13.50
C TYR A 548 -37.16 -4.45 -12.67
N LEU A 549 -37.10 -4.21 -11.36
CA LEU A 549 -38.27 -4.23 -10.49
C LEU A 549 -38.70 -2.80 -10.20
N VAL A 550 -39.97 -2.50 -10.43
CA VAL A 550 -40.62 -1.26 -9.99
C VAL A 550 -41.63 -1.64 -8.90
N ALA A 551 -41.56 -1.00 -7.73
CA ALA A 551 -42.49 -1.22 -6.62
C ALA A 551 -43.06 0.11 -6.12
N TRP A 552 -44.35 0.14 -5.78
CA TRP A 552 -45.08 1.36 -5.40
C TRP A 552 -46.10 1.06 -4.32
N HIS A 553 -46.68 2.11 -3.74
CA HIS A 553 -47.80 1.97 -2.83
C HIS A 553 -49.13 2.33 -3.52
N ASP A 554 -50.19 1.63 -3.15
CA ASP A 554 -51.39 1.46 -3.96
C ASP A 554 -52.65 1.42 -3.10
N ASP A 555 -53.65 2.26 -3.41
CA ASP A 555 -54.91 2.34 -2.66
C ASP A 555 -56.07 1.58 -3.37
N ARG A 556 -55.78 0.72 -4.37
CA ARG A 556 -56.81 -0.04 -5.13
C ARG A 556 -57.73 -0.90 -4.28
N ASN A 557 -57.29 -1.29 -3.08
CA ASN A 557 -58.08 -2.08 -2.15
C ASN A 557 -59.01 -1.22 -1.28
N THR A 558 -58.96 0.12 -1.38
CA THR A 558 -59.86 1.13 -0.78
C THR A 558 -59.97 1.16 0.75
N VAL A 559 -59.40 0.17 1.43
CA VAL A 559 -59.39 0.02 2.89
C VAL A 559 -58.05 0.47 3.47
N ASP A 560 -56.98 -0.08 2.91
CA ASP A 560 -55.59 0.17 3.29
C ASP A 560 -54.77 0.50 2.04
N VAL A 561 -53.65 1.18 2.22
CA VAL A 561 -52.62 1.33 1.18
C VAL A 561 -51.67 0.12 1.26
N ASP A 562 -51.47 -0.54 0.13
CA ASP A 562 -50.71 -1.79 0.01
C ASP A 562 -49.49 -1.61 -0.90
N ILE A 563 -48.54 -2.54 -0.86
CA ILE A 563 -47.34 -2.50 -1.71
C ILE A 563 -47.47 -3.48 -2.87
N TYR A 564 -47.28 -2.98 -4.09
CA TYR A 564 -47.31 -3.75 -5.33
C TYR A 564 -45.99 -3.62 -6.09
N GLY A 565 -45.74 -4.58 -6.99
CA GLY A 565 -44.58 -4.57 -7.87
C GLY A 565 -44.86 -5.10 -9.27
N GLN A 566 -44.01 -4.70 -10.22
CA GLN A 566 -44.02 -5.13 -11.62
C GLN A 566 -42.59 -5.26 -12.14
N LEU A 567 -42.31 -6.33 -12.87
CA LEU A 567 -41.05 -6.49 -13.59
C LEU A 567 -41.13 -5.80 -14.95
N ILE A 568 -40.05 -5.10 -15.33
CA ILE A 568 -39.94 -4.33 -16.58
C ILE A 568 -38.73 -4.83 -17.37
N ASN A 569 -38.92 -5.07 -18.67
CA ASN A 569 -37.83 -5.43 -19.58
C ASN A 569 -37.03 -4.19 -20.01
N PRO A 570 -35.80 -4.34 -20.54
CA PRO A 570 -34.94 -3.22 -20.93
C PRO A 570 -35.55 -2.26 -21.95
N ASN A 571 -36.47 -2.75 -22.78
CA ASN A 571 -37.16 -1.95 -23.80
C ASN A 571 -38.43 -1.23 -23.28
N GLY A 572 -38.72 -1.32 -21.98
CA GLY A 572 -39.92 -0.74 -21.35
C GLY A 572 -41.17 -1.63 -21.41
N SER A 573 -41.12 -2.83 -21.98
CA SER A 573 -42.28 -3.74 -21.94
C SER A 573 -42.42 -4.41 -20.57
N LEU A 574 -43.66 -4.63 -20.13
CA LEU A 574 -43.96 -5.33 -18.90
C LEU A 574 -43.60 -6.83 -19.00
N SER A 575 -42.97 -7.38 -17.97
CA SER A 575 -42.68 -8.81 -17.83
C SER A 575 -43.60 -9.42 -16.77
N GLY A 576 -44.54 -10.26 -17.21
CA GLY A 576 -45.56 -10.82 -16.32
C GLY A 576 -46.63 -9.81 -15.92
N THR A 577 -47.39 -10.13 -14.87
CA THR A 577 -48.44 -9.28 -14.28
C THR A 577 -47.97 -8.65 -12.99
N GLU A 578 -48.67 -7.61 -12.55
CA GLU A 578 -48.45 -7.00 -11.25
C GLU A 578 -48.67 -8.01 -10.13
N PHE A 579 -47.89 -7.89 -9.06
CA PHE A 579 -47.97 -8.77 -7.90
C PHE A 579 -47.95 -7.98 -6.60
N ILE A 580 -48.64 -8.52 -5.60
CA ILE A 580 -48.70 -7.97 -4.24
C ILE A 580 -47.38 -8.30 -3.53
N ILE A 581 -46.74 -7.30 -2.95
CA ILE A 581 -45.56 -7.43 -2.08
C ILE A 581 -46.00 -7.44 -0.60
N SER A 582 -46.95 -6.58 -0.25
CA SER A 582 -47.58 -6.54 1.07
C SER A 582 -49.05 -6.12 0.92
N ASN A 583 -49.92 -6.82 1.64
CA ASN A 583 -51.32 -6.47 1.86
C ASN A 583 -51.72 -6.64 3.33
N ALA A 584 -50.78 -6.30 4.23
CA ALA A 584 -51.06 -6.36 5.65
C ALA A 584 -52.15 -5.35 6.02
N THR A 585 -52.81 -5.56 7.16
CA THR A 585 -53.80 -4.58 7.65
C THR A 585 -53.13 -3.28 8.06
N GLY A 586 -53.73 -2.13 7.72
CA GLY A 586 -53.17 -0.79 7.92
C GLY A 586 -52.27 -0.34 6.78
N ASN A 587 -52.04 0.97 6.61
CA ASN A 587 -51.32 1.50 5.45
C ASN A 587 -49.83 1.12 5.39
N GLN A 588 -49.35 0.88 4.18
CA GLN A 588 -47.96 0.70 3.81
C GLN A 588 -47.60 1.67 2.69
N PHE A 589 -46.51 2.41 2.83
CA PHE A 589 -46.14 3.46 1.88
C PHE A 589 -44.61 3.68 1.81
N ASP A 590 -44.18 4.57 0.92
CA ASP A 590 -42.78 4.96 0.69
C ASP A 590 -41.81 3.79 0.45
N THR A 591 -41.89 3.19 -0.75
CA THR A 591 -41.04 2.05 -1.11
C THR A 591 -39.61 2.48 -1.45
N SER A 592 -38.65 1.67 -1.02
CA SER A 592 -37.27 1.70 -1.51
C SER A 592 -36.88 0.32 -1.98
N VAL A 593 -36.23 0.24 -3.15
CA VAL A 593 -35.92 -1.02 -3.83
C VAL A 593 -34.42 -1.08 -4.11
N THR A 594 -33.81 -2.23 -3.85
CA THR A 594 -32.44 -2.53 -4.27
C THR A 594 -32.33 -3.97 -4.79
N TYR A 595 -31.31 -4.26 -5.58
CA TYR A 595 -30.98 -5.60 -6.04
C TYR A 595 -29.66 -6.06 -5.42
N SER A 596 -29.64 -7.29 -4.90
CA SER A 596 -28.46 -7.90 -4.29
C SER A 596 -27.92 -9.01 -5.20
N GLU A 597 -26.78 -8.75 -5.86
CA GLU A 597 -26.17 -9.71 -6.77
C GLU A 597 -25.78 -11.02 -6.09
N ASN A 598 -25.30 -10.95 -4.84
CA ASN A 598 -24.86 -12.13 -4.08
C ASN A 598 -25.99 -13.04 -3.57
N LEU A 599 -27.21 -12.49 -3.42
CA LEU A 599 -28.40 -13.24 -3.05
C LEU A 599 -29.23 -13.60 -4.28
N ASP A 600 -28.95 -12.97 -5.42
CA ASP A 600 -29.76 -12.96 -6.63
C ASP A 600 -31.23 -12.65 -6.34
N LYS A 601 -31.47 -11.58 -5.57
CA LYS A 601 -32.81 -11.16 -5.14
C LYS A 601 -32.93 -9.64 -5.11
N TYR A 602 -34.14 -9.16 -5.37
CA TYR A 602 -34.50 -7.80 -4.99
C TYR A 602 -34.90 -7.77 -3.51
N PHE A 603 -34.68 -6.63 -2.88
CA PHE A 603 -35.18 -6.31 -1.56
C PHE A 603 -35.98 -5.00 -1.63
N VAL A 604 -37.23 -5.07 -1.19
CA VAL A 604 -38.15 -3.93 -1.13
C VAL A 604 -38.39 -3.63 0.34
N ALA A 605 -38.17 -2.39 0.77
CA ALA A 605 -38.51 -1.91 2.11
C ALA A 605 -39.52 -0.76 2.03
N TRP A 606 -40.35 -0.62 3.07
CA TRP A 606 -41.41 0.38 3.12
C TRP A 606 -41.71 0.79 4.57
N VAL A 607 -42.38 1.94 4.72
CA VAL A 607 -42.98 2.35 6.00
C VAL A 607 -44.32 1.65 6.17
N ASP A 608 -44.53 1.06 7.34
CA ASP A 608 -45.68 0.22 7.65
C ASP A 608 -46.36 0.68 8.93
N CYS A 609 -47.67 0.90 8.88
CA CYS A 609 -48.46 1.33 10.03
C CYS A 609 -49.43 0.27 10.58
N ARG A 610 -49.18 -1.03 10.31
CA ARG A 610 -50.02 -2.15 10.80
C ARG A 610 -50.20 -2.23 12.33
N SER A 611 -49.47 -1.43 13.08
CA SER A 611 -49.45 -1.40 14.55
C SER A 611 -49.83 -0.03 15.14
N GLU A 612 -50.45 0.84 14.34
CA GLU A 612 -50.71 2.27 14.66
C GLU A 612 -49.45 3.14 14.81
N LYS A 613 -48.26 2.54 14.74
CA LYS A 613 -46.94 3.19 14.67
C LYS A 613 -46.27 2.93 13.34
N TYR A 614 -45.43 3.87 12.92
CA TYR A 614 -44.67 3.81 11.67
C TYR A 614 -43.35 3.04 11.86
N PHE A 615 -43.28 1.83 11.32
CA PHE A 615 -42.07 1.00 11.34
C PHE A 615 -41.57 0.70 9.94
N ILE A 616 -40.37 0.13 9.80
CA ILE A 616 -39.88 -0.32 8.50
C ILE A 616 -40.00 -1.84 8.39
N TYR A 617 -40.69 -2.28 7.35
CA TYR A 617 -40.74 -3.67 6.93
C TYR A 617 -40.03 -3.85 5.60
N GLY A 618 -39.74 -5.10 5.25
CA GLY A 618 -39.18 -5.43 3.95
C GLY A 618 -39.57 -6.82 3.45
N GLN A 619 -39.32 -7.07 2.18
CA GLN A 619 -39.63 -8.33 1.51
C GLN A 619 -38.57 -8.64 0.46
N PHE A 620 -38.10 -9.89 0.46
CA PHE A 620 -37.29 -10.40 -0.63
C PHE A 620 -38.17 -10.84 -1.80
N ILE A 621 -37.77 -10.45 -3.00
CA ILE A 621 -38.41 -10.83 -4.26
C ILE A 621 -37.37 -11.57 -5.11
N ASN A 622 -37.73 -12.75 -5.60
CA ASN A 622 -36.90 -13.51 -6.52
C ASN A 622 -36.87 -12.84 -7.90
N PRO A 623 -35.90 -13.16 -8.77
CA PRO A 623 -35.79 -12.54 -10.09
C PRO A 623 -37.01 -12.72 -11.00
N ASP A 624 -37.84 -13.75 -10.74
CA ASP A 624 -39.09 -14.03 -11.45
C ASP A 624 -40.31 -13.27 -10.90
N GLY A 625 -40.14 -12.43 -9.87
CA GLY A 625 -41.21 -11.68 -9.22
C GLY A 625 -41.90 -12.42 -8.07
N SER A 626 -41.55 -13.68 -7.81
CA SER A 626 -42.12 -14.43 -6.67
C SER A 626 -41.56 -13.97 -5.33
N LEU A 627 -42.40 -13.94 -4.29
CA LEU A 627 -41.99 -13.57 -2.93
C LEU A 627 -41.12 -14.67 -2.30
N SER A 628 -40.03 -14.27 -1.66
CA SER A 628 -39.15 -15.17 -0.89
C SER A 628 -39.36 -14.98 0.61
N GLY A 629 -40.23 -15.79 1.20
CA GLY A 629 -40.57 -15.72 2.63
C GLY A 629 -41.68 -14.71 2.93
N SER A 630 -41.94 -14.47 4.23
CA SER A 630 -42.91 -13.48 4.72
C SER A 630 -42.30 -12.08 4.85
N ASN A 631 -43.16 -11.06 5.01
CA ASN A 631 -42.69 -9.71 5.31
C ASN A 631 -41.83 -9.71 6.59
N LEU A 632 -40.71 -9.01 6.51
CA LEU A 632 -39.65 -8.94 7.51
C LEU A 632 -39.81 -7.65 8.30
N PHE A 633 -39.80 -7.74 9.63
CA PHE A 633 -39.79 -6.56 10.49
C PHE A 633 -38.34 -6.07 10.64
N ILE A 634 -38.01 -4.94 10.02
CA ILE A 634 -36.63 -4.48 9.87
C ILE A 634 -36.27 -3.51 11.00
N VAL A 635 -37.06 -2.45 11.18
CA VAL A 635 -36.80 -1.39 12.16
C VAL A 635 -37.97 -1.30 13.13
N ASN A 636 -37.69 -1.44 14.42
CA ASN A 636 -38.69 -1.48 15.50
C ASN A 636 -38.79 -0.16 16.30
N VAL A 637 -38.24 0.92 15.76
CA VAL A 637 -38.39 2.29 16.28
C VAL A 637 -39.26 3.09 15.32
N GLU A 638 -39.99 4.05 15.87
CA GLU A 638 -40.92 4.86 15.08
C GLU A 638 -40.17 5.79 14.13
N VAL A 639 -40.60 5.88 12.86
CA VAL A 639 -39.91 6.63 11.81
C VAL A 639 -40.77 7.73 11.17
N LEU A 640 -40.12 8.78 10.62
CA LEU A 640 -40.78 9.88 9.88
C LEU A 640 -40.28 10.08 8.45
N SER A 641 -39.40 9.20 7.95
CA SER A 641 -38.89 9.29 6.59
C SER A 641 -39.13 8.00 5.82
N PRO A 642 -39.20 8.08 4.47
CA PRO A 642 -38.97 6.92 3.63
C PRO A 642 -37.69 6.17 4.04
N PRO A 643 -37.69 4.82 4.04
CA PRO A 643 -36.46 4.07 4.17
C PRO A 643 -35.60 4.28 2.91
N HIS A 644 -34.28 4.30 3.09
CA HIS A 644 -33.35 4.17 1.97
C HIS A 644 -32.57 2.88 2.11
N VAL A 645 -32.71 1.98 1.13
CA VAL A 645 -32.08 0.66 1.17
C VAL A 645 -31.01 0.50 0.10
N ILE A 646 -29.85 0.03 0.52
CA ILE A 646 -28.71 -0.28 -0.36
C ILE A 646 -28.23 -1.69 -0.04
N SER A 647 -27.97 -2.48 -1.08
CA SER A 647 -27.42 -3.83 -0.95
C SER A 647 -25.91 -3.77 -0.76
N ASN A 648 -25.37 -4.69 0.02
CA ASN A 648 -23.94 -4.94 0.06
C ASN A 648 -23.57 -5.91 -1.06
N PRO A 649 -22.68 -5.56 -2.01
CA PRO A 649 -22.30 -6.47 -3.08
C PRO A 649 -21.49 -7.67 -2.57
N TYR A 650 -20.80 -7.56 -1.43
CA TYR A 650 -19.93 -8.63 -0.91
C TYR A 650 -20.59 -9.55 0.11
N CYS A 651 -21.66 -9.10 0.75
CA CYS A 651 -22.24 -9.77 1.90
C CYS A 651 -23.76 -9.80 1.75
N PRO A 652 -24.46 -10.85 2.22
CA PRO A 652 -25.91 -10.95 2.06
C PRO A 652 -26.64 -10.06 3.09
N ASN A 653 -26.33 -8.77 3.09
CA ASN A 653 -26.90 -7.75 3.96
C ASN A 653 -27.17 -6.43 3.22
N PHE A 654 -27.92 -5.57 3.89
CA PHE A 654 -28.46 -4.32 3.37
C PHE A 654 -28.32 -3.25 4.43
N LEU A 655 -27.94 -2.05 4.03
CA LEU A 655 -28.03 -0.87 4.88
C LEU A 655 -29.40 -0.23 4.68
N VAL A 656 -30.09 0.05 5.79
CA VAL A 656 -31.39 0.71 5.82
C VAL A 656 -31.27 2.00 6.61
N GLY A 657 -31.29 3.14 5.93
CA GLY A 657 -31.27 4.48 6.54
C GLY A 657 -32.69 5.01 6.78
N PHE A 658 -32.90 5.70 7.90
CA PHE A 658 -34.21 6.24 8.30
C PHE A 658 -34.09 7.39 9.31
N TYR A 659 -35.12 8.23 9.41
CA TYR A 659 -35.26 9.23 10.47
C TYR A 659 -36.06 8.67 11.64
N GLU A 660 -35.44 8.60 12.82
CA GLU A 660 -36.04 8.09 14.06
C GLU A 660 -36.71 9.22 14.85
N ILE A 661 -37.98 9.04 15.22
CA ILE A 661 -38.76 10.06 15.94
C ILE A 661 -38.24 10.28 17.35
N GLU A 662 -38.09 9.21 18.12
CA GLU A 662 -37.83 9.28 19.57
C GLU A 662 -36.54 10.04 19.89
N ASN A 663 -35.54 9.91 19.02
CA ASN A 663 -34.23 10.53 19.19
C ASN A 663 -34.01 11.73 18.26
N GLU A 664 -35.02 12.14 17.49
CA GLU A 664 -34.97 13.25 16.53
C GLU A 664 -33.69 13.26 15.67
N LYS A 665 -33.32 12.10 15.13
CA LYS A 665 -32.07 11.93 14.38
C LYS A 665 -32.21 10.95 13.22
N TYR A 666 -31.37 11.14 12.22
CA TYR A 666 -31.12 10.10 11.22
C TYR A 666 -30.31 8.96 11.84
N ASN A 667 -30.74 7.74 11.56
CA ASN A 667 -30.16 6.52 12.05
C ASN A 667 -30.13 5.48 10.91
N TRP A 668 -29.44 4.37 11.13
CA TRP A 668 -29.36 3.30 10.16
C TRP A 668 -29.22 1.95 10.83
N LEU A 669 -29.64 0.93 10.10
CA LEU A 669 -29.55 -0.46 10.52
C LEU A 669 -28.91 -1.27 9.40
N LEU A 670 -27.97 -2.14 9.75
CA LEU A 670 -27.56 -3.22 8.86
C LEU A 670 -28.48 -4.42 9.08
N TYR A 671 -29.17 -4.83 8.03
CA TYR A 671 -30.06 -5.99 8.05
C TYR A 671 -29.53 -7.11 7.16
N GLY A 672 -29.48 -8.34 7.66
CA GLY A 672 -28.96 -9.51 6.96
C GLY A 672 -27.67 -10.05 7.58
N ASP A 673 -27.01 -10.97 6.87
CA ASP A 673 -25.84 -11.68 7.40
C ASP A 673 -24.58 -10.82 7.33
N PRO A 674 -23.73 -10.80 8.38
CA PRO A 674 -22.47 -10.06 8.36
C PRO A 674 -21.52 -10.59 7.27
N CYS A 675 -20.57 -9.75 6.88
CA CYS A 675 -19.50 -10.15 5.98
C CYS A 675 -18.67 -11.28 6.58
N LYS A 676 -18.20 -12.22 5.75
CA LYS A 676 -17.33 -13.31 6.20
C LYS A 676 -15.88 -13.10 5.75
N HIS A 677 -14.95 -13.57 6.58
CA HIS A 677 -13.51 -13.57 6.30
C HIS A 677 -12.95 -14.98 6.33
N ASN A 678 -11.91 -15.21 5.54
CA ASN A 678 -11.23 -16.48 5.45
C ASN A 678 -10.07 -16.57 6.43
N LEU A 679 -9.94 -17.72 7.09
CA LEU A 679 -8.77 -18.06 7.89
C LEU A 679 -8.08 -19.27 7.26
N SER A 680 -6.77 -19.12 7.02
CA SER A 680 -5.90 -20.21 6.59
C SER A 680 -4.88 -20.55 7.68
N VAL A 681 -4.81 -21.81 8.08
CA VAL A 681 -3.85 -22.31 9.07
C VAL A 681 -2.94 -23.33 8.39
N THR A 682 -1.64 -23.06 8.35
CA THR A 682 -0.66 -23.99 7.79
C THR A 682 0.10 -24.70 8.91
N LYS A 683 0.34 -26.01 8.77
CA LYS A 683 1.24 -26.77 9.63
C LYS A 683 2.61 -26.89 8.96
N ASP A 684 3.67 -26.56 9.69
CA ASP A 684 5.05 -26.61 9.22
C ASP A 684 6.00 -27.21 10.27
N GLY A 685 7.26 -27.44 9.89
CA GLY A 685 8.33 -27.98 10.74
C GLY A 685 8.62 -29.46 10.49
N THR A 686 9.49 -30.02 11.36
CA THR A 686 10.00 -31.40 11.20
C THR A 686 9.15 -32.48 11.88
N GLY A 687 8.23 -32.06 12.76
CA GLY A 687 7.31 -32.90 13.53
C GLY A 687 5.89 -32.91 12.97
N THR A 688 4.96 -33.48 13.73
CA THR A 688 3.53 -33.53 13.37
C THR A 688 2.64 -33.13 14.55
N GLY A 689 1.41 -32.75 14.24
CA GLY A 689 0.38 -32.38 15.21
C GLY A 689 -0.94 -31.99 14.57
N SER A 690 -1.91 -31.69 15.42
CA SER A 690 -3.22 -31.18 15.05
C SER A 690 -3.40 -29.72 15.47
N VAL A 691 -4.23 -29.00 14.71
CA VAL A 691 -4.70 -27.66 15.07
C VAL A 691 -6.22 -27.65 14.98
N GLU A 692 -6.85 -27.09 16.00
CA GLU A 692 -8.29 -26.87 16.07
C GLU A 692 -8.56 -25.37 16.16
N ALA A 693 -9.72 -24.96 15.62
CA ALA A 693 -10.22 -23.60 15.73
C ALA A 693 -11.59 -23.63 16.43
N SER A 694 -11.79 -22.77 17.42
CA SER A 694 -13.12 -22.41 17.89
C SER A 694 -13.57 -21.12 17.21
N GLY A 695 -14.84 -21.04 16.80
CA GLY A 695 -15.40 -19.89 16.07
C GLY A 695 -15.58 -20.14 14.57
N CYS A 696 -14.94 -21.18 14.04
CA CYS A 696 -15.16 -21.74 12.71
C CYS A 696 -14.69 -23.21 12.68
N SER A 697 -15.09 -23.98 11.66
CA SER A 697 -14.61 -25.35 11.47
C SER A 697 -13.55 -25.42 10.36
N LEU A 698 -12.31 -25.82 10.71
CA LEU A 698 -11.21 -25.97 9.75
C LEU A 698 -11.41 -27.21 8.86
N SER A 699 -11.43 -27.00 7.56
CA SER A 699 -11.35 -28.06 6.53
C SER A 699 -9.93 -28.16 6.00
N TRP A 700 -9.34 -29.36 6.04
CA TRP A 700 -7.92 -29.57 5.75
C TRP A 700 -7.68 -30.13 4.34
N SER A 701 -6.72 -29.54 3.63
CA SER A 701 -6.11 -30.06 2.41
C SER A 701 -4.59 -30.10 2.59
N GLY A 702 -4.03 -31.31 2.74
CA GLY A 702 -2.63 -31.50 3.12
C GLY A 702 -2.32 -30.84 4.47
N ASN A 703 -1.33 -29.94 4.47
CA ASN A 703 -0.92 -29.20 5.66
C ASN A 703 -1.64 -27.86 5.86
N THR A 704 -2.64 -27.53 5.05
CA THR A 704 -3.37 -26.26 5.16
C THR A 704 -4.84 -26.51 5.50
N GLY A 705 -5.26 -25.98 6.65
CA GLY A 705 -6.64 -25.92 7.10
C GLY A 705 -7.25 -24.58 6.71
N THR A 706 -8.47 -24.56 6.23
CA THR A 706 -9.20 -23.33 5.90
C THR A 706 -10.58 -23.32 6.52
N CYS A 707 -11.03 -22.16 6.96
CA CYS A 707 -12.42 -21.94 7.35
C CYS A 707 -12.83 -20.51 7.00
N SER A 708 -14.13 -20.26 7.01
CA SER A 708 -14.69 -18.92 6.90
C SER A 708 -15.56 -18.64 8.13
N ALA A 709 -15.49 -17.42 8.64
CA ALA A 709 -16.29 -16.98 9.78
C ALA A 709 -16.78 -15.55 9.57
N ASP A 710 -17.86 -15.20 10.26
CA ASP A 710 -18.41 -13.85 10.27
C ASP A 710 -17.36 -12.84 10.75
N ASN A 711 -17.45 -11.61 10.25
CA ASN A 711 -16.57 -10.53 10.62
C ASN A 711 -16.66 -10.26 12.12
N ASN A 712 -15.51 -9.96 12.72
CA ASN A 712 -15.35 -9.80 14.16
C ASN A 712 -15.70 -11.04 14.99
N LYS A 713 -15.84 -12.21 14.36
CA LYS A 713 -15.97 -13.48 15.07
C LYS A 713 -14.69 -13.75 15.85
N LEU A 714 -14.83 -13.99 17.15
CA LEU A 714 -13.73 -14.42 17.99
C LEU A 714 -13.27 -15.83 17.56
N ILE A 715 -12.03 -15.92 17.09
CA ILE A 715 -11.35 -17.16 16.76
C ILE A 715 -10.37 -17.50 17.88
N THR A 716 -10.35 -18.76 18.31
CA THR A 716 -9.26 -19.30 19.15
C THR A 716 -8.67 -20.53 18.50
N LEU A 717 -7.37 -20.49 18.25
CA LEU A 717 -6.58 -21.58 17.71
C LEU A 717 -5.84 -22.31 18.83
N SER A 718 -5.98 -23.62 18.85
CA SER A 718 -5.29 -24.52 19.77
C SER A 718 -4.56 -25.61 19.00
N SER A 719 -3.36 -25.95 19.46
CA SER A 719 -2.49 -26.94 18.84
C SER A 719 -2.21 -28.10 19.79
N THR A 720 -2.17 -29.32 19.27
CA THR A 720 -1.75 -30.51 20.00
C THR A 720 -0.65 -31.21 19.21
N ALA A 721 0.55 -31.31 19.79
CA ALA A 721 1.66 -32.03 19.16
C ALA A 721 1.45 -33.54 19.26
N ASP A 722 1.76 -34.27 18.19
CA ASP A 722 1.73 -35.74 18.22
C ASP A 722 2.88 -36.30 19.05
N THR A 723 2.80 -37.58 19.42
CA THR A 723 3.88 -38.28 20.12
C THR A 723 5.19 -38.19 19.34
N GLY A 724 6.27 -37.77 20.00
CA GLY A 724 7.58 -37.56 19.38
C GLY A 724 7.79 -36.18 18.74
N SER A 725 6.83 -35.27 18.87
CA SER A 725 6.92 -33.87 18.43
C SER A 725 6.65 -32.88 19.57
N THR A 726 7.12 -31.66 19.41
CA THR A 726 6.79 -30.48 20.23
C THR A 726 6.14 -29.42 19.36
N PHE A 727 5.16 -28.71 19.91
CA PHE A 727 4.66 -27.49 19.31
C PHE A 727 5.61 -26.35 19.66
N ASP A 728 6.34 -25.85 18.66
CA ASP A 728 7.38 -24.83 18.82
C ASP A 728 6.78 -23.42 18.83
N GLY A 729 5.56 -23.28 18.30
CA GLY A 729 4.75 -22.07 18.41
C GLY A 729 4.09 -21.63 17.11
N TRP A 730 3.34 -20.54 17.20
CA TRP A 730 2.81 -19.81 16.05
C TRP A 730 3.87 -18.87 15.47
N SER A 731 3.96 -18.80 14.14
CA SER A 731 5.00 -18.06 13.43
C SER A 731 4.83 -16.53 13.39
N GLY A 732 3.72 -15.99 13.89
CA GLY A 732 3.21 -14.69 13.44
C GLY A 732 2.45 -14.86 12.12
N GLY A 733 1.19 -14.44 12.09
CA GLY A 733 0.31 -14.57 10.94
C GLY A 733 0.24 -13.33 10.04
N THR A 734 -0.75 -13.30 9.15
CA THR A 734 -1.18 -12.13 8.40
C THR A 734 -2.61 -11.73 8.80
N GLY A 735 -3.00 -10.50 8.47
CA GLY A 735 -4.33 -9.99 8.80
C GLY A 735 -4.57 -9.97 10.31
N SER A 736 -5.75 -10.42 10.71
CA SER A 736 -6.17 -10.47 12.12
C SER A 736 -5.38 -11.47 12.96
N ALA A 737 -4.75 -12.47 12.32
CA ALA A 737 -3.90 -13.45 13.00
C ALA A 737 -2.44 -12.98 13.18
N GLY A 738 -2.11 -11.73 12.82
CA GLY A 738 -0.75 -11.20 12.88
C GLY A 738 -0.13 -11.23 14.29
N SER A 739 -0.94 -11.17 15.34
CA SER A 739 -0.50 -11.25 16.73
C SER A 739 -0.23 -12.67 17.23
N CYS A 740 -0.60 -13.71 16.47
CA CYS A 740 -0.41 -15.10 16.85
C CYS A 740 1.07 -15.48 16.90
N THR A 741 1.66 -15.44 18.09
CA THR A 741 3.06 -15.82 18.34
C THR A 741 3.17 -16.63 19.64
N GLY A 742 4.26 -17.41 19.76
CA GLY A 742 4.52 -18.21 20.96
C GLY A 742 3.77 -19.54 21.00
N THR A 743 3.80 -20.23 22.15
CA THR A 743 3.32 -21.63 22.30
C THR A 743 1.93 -21.77 22.95
N GLY A 744 1.31 -20.65 23.35
CA GLY A 744 -0.04 -20.65 23.92
C GLY A 744 -1.14 -20.77 22.87
N THR A 745 -2.39 -20.81 23.29
CA THR A 745 -3.53 -20.64 22.39
C THR A 745 -3.48 -19.26 21.74
N CYS A 746 -3.77 -19.15 20.44
CA CYS A 746 -3.90 -17.85 19.80
C CYS A 746 -5.37 -17.44 19.70
N THR A 747 -5.73 -16.28 20.27
CA THR A 747 -7.09 -15.75 20.22
C THR A 747 -7.10 -14.36 19.56
N PHE A 748 -7.99 -14.16 18.59
CA PHE A 748 -8.15 -12.90 17.87
C PHE A 748 -9.56 -12.78 17.26
N ASN A 749 -10.02 -11.56 16.99
CA ASN A 749 -11.25 -11.34 16.22
C ASN A 749 -10.92 -11.33 14.72
N LEU A 750 -11.61 -12.15 13.93
CA LEU A 750 -11.38 -12.24 12.49
C LEU A 750 -12.05 -11.06 11.76
N ASN A 751 -11.28 -10.00 11.52
CA ASN A 751 -11.72 -8.75 10.89
C ASN A 751 -11.19 -8.57 9.45
N SER A 752 -10.43 -9.55 8.97
CA SER A 752 -9.86 -9.58 7.63
C SER A 752 -9.50 -11.02 7.29
N ASP A 753 -9.33 -11.30 5.99
CA ASP A 753 -8.69 -12.54 5.57
C ASP A 753 -7.32 -12.65 6.24
N SER A 754 -7.05 -13.82 6.83
CA SER A 754 -5.93 -14.03 7.75
C SER A 754 -5.28 -15.37 7.51
N SER A 755 -3.98 -15.45 7.72
CA SER A 755 -3.25 -16.70 7.70
C SER A 755 -2.31 -16.84 8.90
N VAL A 756 -2.03 -18.06 9.34
CA VAL A 756 -1.07 -18.32 10.43
C VAL A 756 -0.44 -19.70 10.27
N THR A 757 0.84 -19.83 10.67
CA THR A 757 1.54 -21.11 10.65
C THR A 757 1.76 -21.65 12.06
N ALA A 758 1.41 -22.92 12.26
CA ALA A 758 1.69 -23.72 13.45
C ALA A 758 2.95 -24.56 13.20
N ILE A 759 4.00 -24.35 14.00
CA ILE A 759 5.28 -25.06 13.82
C ILE A 759 5.36 -26.23 14.79
N PHE A 760 5.50 -27.44 14.24
CA PHE A 760 5.75 -28.67 14.99
C PHE A 760 7.14 -29.20 14.66
N ASN A 761 7.96 -29.43 15.68
CA ASN A 761 9.32 -29.96 15.51
C ASN A 761 9.46 -31.32 16.19
N ARG A 762 10.28 -32.22 15.64
CA ARG A 762 10.55 -33.51 16.30
C ARG A 762 11.33 -33.29 17.59
N ILE A 763 10.96 -34.03 18.63
CA ILE A 763 11.77 -34.12 19.85
C ILE A 763 13.07 -34.83 19.46
N ALA A 764 14.20 -34.14 19.58
CA ALA A 764 15.50 -34.75 19.35
C ALA A 764 15.71 -35.90 20.36
N PRO A 765 16.10 -37.11 19.91
CA PRO A 765 16.31 -38.22 20.83
C PRO A 765 17.47 -37.93 21.78
N ILE A 766 17.23 -38.10 23.08
CA ILE A 766 18.29 -37.99 24.10
C ILE A 766 19.18 -39.24 23.98
N CYS A 767 20.33 -39.09 23.35
CA CYS A 767 21.32 -40.15 23.21
C CYS A 767 22.36 -40.08 24.30
N THR A 768 22.44 -41.13 25.12
CA THR A 768 23.50 -41.28 26.13
C THR A 768 24.58 -42.20 25.58
N TYR A 769 25.84 -41.75 25.56
CA TYR A 769 26.96 -42.53 25.02
C TYR A 769 27.81 -43.17 26.14
N THR A 770 28.27 -44.38 25.90
CA THR A 770 29.26 -45.08 26.72
C THR A 770 30.45 -45.50 25.85
N ILE A 771 31.66 -45.47 26.41
CA ILE A 771 32.90 -45.79 25.69
C ILE A 771 33.66 -46.92 26.39
N ASN A 772 34.29 -47.79 25.61
CA ASN A 772 35.16 -48.85 26.11
C ASN A 772 36.35 -49.09 25.16
N PRO A 773 37.60 -48.99 25.62
CA PRO A 773 38.02 -48.57 26.97
C PRO A 773 37.84 -47.05 27.21
N VAL A 774 37.87 -46.62 28.48
CA VAL A 774 37.87 -45.19 28.88
C VAL A 774 39.28 -44.58 28.92
N SER A 775 40.31 -45.41 28.83
CA SER A 775 41.70 -44.97 28.78
C SER A 775 42.59 -45.93 28.00
N SER A 776 43.75 -45.44 27.55
CA SER A 776 44.80 -46.29 26.97
C SER A 776 46.17 -45.63 27.10
N SER A 777 47.24 -46.43 27.00
CA SER A 777 48.61 -45.93 26.99
C SER A 777 49.26 -46.06 25.61
N ALA A 778 50.13 -45.14 25.23
CA ALA A 778 50.90 -45.18 23.98
C ALA A 778 52.41 -45.06 24.25
N GLY A 779 53.23 -45.72 23.44
CA GLY A 779 54.67 -45.48 23.43
C GLY A 779 55.00 -44.11 22.81
N TYR A 780 56.23 -43.62 23.02
CA TYR A 780 56.68 -42.31 22.50
C TYR A 780 56.58 -42.13 20.97
N LYS A 781 56.50 -43.22 20.19
CA LYS A 781 56.29 -43.16 18.74
C LYS A 781 54.83 -42.86 18.32
N GLY A 782 53.91 -42.79 19.27
CA GLY A 782 52.48 -42.69 19.00
C GLY A 782 51.86 -44.01 18.51
N LYS A 783 50.53 -44.04 18.36
CA LYS A 783 49.75 -45.15 17.78
C LYS A 783 48.31 -44.73 17.49
N LYS A 784 47.57 -45.55 16.74
CA LYS A 784 46.10 -45.44 16.65
C LYS A 784 45.44 -46.36 17.69
N ILE A 785 44.42 -45.87 18.38
CA ILE A 785 43.65 -46.58 19.40
C ILE A 785 42.20 -46.70 18.95
N SER A 786 41.64 -47.91 18.98
CA SER A 786 40.22 -48.15 18.71
C SER A 786 39.42 -48.08 20.01
N VAL A 787 38.41 -47.22 20.05
CA VAL A 787 37.47 -47.07 21.15
C VAL A 787 36.09 -47.49 20.67
N LYS A 788 35.47 -48.47 21.34
CA LYS A 788 34.09 -48.86 21.05
C LYS A 788 33.14 -47.87 21.71
N VAL A 789 32.11 -47.45 21.00
CA VAL A 789 31.07 -46.55 21.48
C VAL A 789 29.71 -47.24 21.40
N THR A 790 28.93 -47.17 22.47
CA THR A 790 27.53 -47.65 22.51
C THR A 790 26.62 -46.49 22.91
N ALA A 791 25.54 -46.27 22.18
CA ALA A 791 24.52 -45.28 22.49
C ALA A 791 23.25 -45.95 23.04
N THR A 792 22.59 -45.28 23.98
CA THR A 792 21.28 -45.65 24.51
C THR A 792 20.29 -44.53 24.16
N GLY A 793 19.18 -44.90 23.53
CA GLY A 793 18.18 -43.97 22.95
C GLY A 793 17.68 -44.48 21.59
N GLU A 794 16.55 -43.96 21.11
CA GLU A 794 16.05 -44.28 19.76
C GLU A 794 16.76 -43.43 18.70
N ASN A 795 17.11 -44.02 17.55
CA ASN A 795 17.66 -43.32 16.39
C ASN A 795 18.90 -42.43 16.65
N CYS A 796 19.84 -42.90 17.48
CA CYS A 796 21.03 -42.11 17.81
C CYS A 796 21.96 -41.89 16.62
N SER A 797 22.45 -40.67 16.51
CA SER A 797 23.50 -40.29 15.56
C SER A 797 24.90 -40.61 16.11
N ALA A 798 25.91 -40.56 15.25
CA ALA A 798 27.30 -40.76 15.66
C ALA A 798 27.74 -39.71 16.70
N PRO A 799 28.61 -40.07 17.68
CA PRO A 799 29.04 -39.15 18.72
C PRO A 799 29.89 -38.01 18.16
N SER A 800 29.76 -36.81 18.71
CA SER A 800 30.71 -35.73 18.50
C SER A 800 32.07 -36.07 19.13
N ILE A 801 33.17 -35.63 18.51
CA ILE A 801 34.53 -35.87 19.00
C ILE A 801 35.28 -34.55 19.07
N SER A 802 35.91 -34.27 20.21
CA SER A 802 36.76 -33.09 20.39
C SER A 802 37.93 -33.40 21.31
N SER A 803 39.05 -32.70 21.12
CA SER A 803 40.20 -32.73 22.02
C SER A 803 40.83 -31.35 22.09
N ALA A 804 41.22 -30.92 23.28
CA ALA A 804 41.99 -29.69 23.48
C ALA A 804 43.49 -29.90 23.17
N GLU A 805 43.92 -31.16 23.03
CA GLU A 805 45.32 -31.53 22.87
C GLU A 805 45.67 -31.66 21.39
N SER A 806 46.56 -30.79 20.90
CA SER A 806 46.97 -30.82 19.49
C SER A 806 47.62 -32.14 19.05
N TRP A 807 48.09 -32.97 20.00
CA TRP A 807 48.71 -34.27 19.76
C TRP A 807 47.75 -35.48 19.79
N LEU A 808 46.45 -35.23 20.00
CA LEU A 808 45.39 -36.23 19.95
C LEU A 808 44.32 -35.79 18.94
N THR A 809 44.00 -36.68 17.99
CA THR A 809 42.86 -36.48 17.08
C THR A 809 41.94 -37.68 17.10
N GLY A 810 40.63 -37.46 16.98
CA GLY A 810 39.63 -38.53 17.00
C GLY A 810 38.72 -38.47 15.80
N GLN A 811 38.39 -39.64 15.24
CA GLN A 811 37.49 -39.77 14.09
C GLN A 811 36.55 -40.95 14.26
N VAL A 812 35.26 -40.76 13.93
CA VAL A 812 34.29 -41.87 13.84
C VAL A 812 34.62 -42.71 12.62
N LYS A 813 34.95 -43.99 12.84
CA LYS A 813 35.22 -44.96 11.76
C LYS A 813 33.94 -45.63 11.28
N SER A 814 33.03 -45.95 12.20
CA SER A 814 31.73 -46.54 11.88
C SER A 814 30.75 -46.27 13.02
N PHE A 815 29.47 -46.12 12.68
CA PHE A 815 28.38 -46.03 13.64
C PHE A 815 27.08 -46.53 13.00
N ALA A 816 26.53 -47.63 13.50
CA ALA A 816 25.28 -48.22 13.02
C ALA A 816 24.59 -48.98 14.15
N LYS A 817 23.25 -48.97 14.19
CA LYS A 817 22.45 -49.64 15.23
C LYS A 817 22.94 -49.32 16.66
N ASN A 818 23.15 -48.02 16.93
CA ASN A 818 23.63 -47.49 18.22
C ASN A 818 24.99 -48.02 18.69
N ARG A 819 25.81 -48.58 17.79
CA ARG A 819 27.17 -49.06 18.10
C ARG A 819 28.15 -48.54 17.07
N GLY A 820 29.34 -48.15 17.53
CA GLY A 820 30.36 -47.62 16.64
C GLY A 820 31.78 -47.80 17.14
N ILE A 821 32.72 -47.43 16.27
CA ILE A 821 34.15 -47.41 16.56
C ILE A 821 34.68 -46.02 16.28
N VAL A 822 35.34 -45.44 17.28
CA VAL A 822 36.12 -44.20 17.17
C VAL A 822 37.60 -44.56 17.16
N ILE A 823 38.36 -43.96 16.24
CA ILE A 823 39.81 -44.10 16.19
C ILE A 823 40.45 -42.84 16.75
N ILE A 824 41.22 -42.99 17.82
CA ILE A 824 42.05 -41.94 18.39
C ILE A 824 43.47 -42.09 17.85
N THR A 825 43.98 -41.08 17.16
CA THR A 825 45.36 -41.03 16.67
C THR A 825 46.21 -40.26 17.67
N VAL A 826 47.24 -40.91 18.19
CA VAL A 826 48.21 -40.35 19.12
C VAL A 826 49.48 -40.00 18.36
N MET A 827 49.83 -38.72 18.28
CA MET A 827 51.10 -38.28 17.68
C MET A 827 52.29 -38.59 18.59
N ALA A 828 53.47 -38.79 17.98
CA ALA A 828 54.71 -39.09 18.69
C ALA A 828 55.09 -38.00 19.71
N ASN A 829 55.60 -38.42 20.86
CA ASN A 829 56.13 -37.57 21.91
C ASN A 829 57.66 -37.49 21.80
N GLY A 830 58.17 -36.36 21.34
CA GLY A 830 59.61 -36.11 21.22
C GLY A 830 60.31 -35.69 22.53
N SER A 831 59.55 -35.38 23.59
CA SER A 831 60.10 -35.01 24.91
C SER A 831 60.47 -36.24 25.71
N SER A 832 61.47 -36.14 26.60
CA SER A 832 61.79 -37.22 27.54
C SER A 832 60.82 -37.37 28.70
N THR A 833 59.83 -36.48 28.80
CA THR A 833 58.76 -36.56 29.79
C THR A 833 57.51 -37.23 29.21
N SER A 834 56.90 -38.13 29.98
CA SER A 834 55.57 -38.65 29.65
C SER A 834 54.53 -37.52 29.67
N ARG A 835 53.50 -37.64 28.84
CA ARG A 835 52.38 -36.69 28.76
C ARG A 835 51.04 -37.41 28.83
N THR A 836 50.03 -36.75 29.39
CA THR A 836 48.66 -37.26 29.47
C THR A 836 47.72 -36.23 28.89
N GLY A 837 46.72 -36.68 28.12
CA GLY A 837 45.75 -35.82 27.46
C GLY A 837 44.41 -36.54 27.31
N THR A 838 43.36 -35.78 27.00
CA THR A 838 42.00 -36.33 26.90
C THR A 838 41.32 -36.05 25.56
N VAL A 839 40.39 -36.91 25.19
CA VAL A 839 39.47 -36.75 24.05
C VAL A 839 38.05 -36.92 24.56
N ASN A 840 37.17 -35.95 24.28
CA ASN A 840 35.74 -36.08 24.53
C ASN A 840 35.08 -36.82 23.36
N ILE A 841 34.30 -37.86 23.66
CA ILE A 841 33.56 -38.69 22.70
C ILE A 841 32.10 -38.75 23.17
N GLY A 842 31.22 -37.97 22.55
CA GLY A 842 29.79 -37.94 22.89
C GLY A 842 29.51 -37.62 24.36
N GLY A 843 30.29 -36.71 24.97
CA GLY A 843 30.20 -36.36 26.38
C GLY A 843 31.11 -37.18 27.31
N GLN A 844 31.60 -38.34 26.86
CA GLN A 844 32.48 -39.20 27.66
C GLN A 844 33.96 -38.81 27.52
N THR A 845 34.71 -38.85 28.62
CA THR A 845 36.13 -38.52 28.63
C THR A 845 37.00 -39.77 28.41
N PHE A 846 37.78 -39.79 27.32
CA PHE A 846 38.79 -40.81 27.04
C PHE A 846 40.20 -40.28 27.38
N THR A 847 40.96 -40.99 28.22
CA THR A 847 42.29 -40.53 28.68
C THR A 847 43.42 -41.30 28.01
N VAL A 848 44.40 -40.59 27.44
CA VAL A 848 45.61 -41.16 26.85
C VAL A 848 46.85 -40.78 27.65
N THR A 849 47.60 -41.78 28.12
CA THR A 849 48.93 -41.57 28.71
C THR A 849 50.01 -42.03 27.73
N GLN A 850 50.86 -41.12 27.28
CA GLN A 850 51.93 -41.39 26.33
C GLN A 850 53.30 -41.28 26.99
N SER A 851 54.16 -42.29 26.82
CA SER A 851 55.52 -42.26 27.37
C SER A 851 56.39 -41.20 26.71
N GLY A 852 57.37 -40.68 27.46
CA GLY A 852 58.45 -39.84 26.93
C GLY A 852 59.42 -40.63 26.05
N ALA A 853 60.06 -39.95 25.10
CA ALA A 853 61.19 -40.47 24.36
C ALA A 853 62.37 -40.78 25.30
N PRO A 854 63.14 -41.86 25.08
CA PRO A 854 64.33 -42.14 25.89
C PRO A 854 65.31 -40.96 25.85
N CYS A 855 65.83 -40.51 27.01
CA CYS A 855 66.77 -39.39 27.09
C CYS A 855 68.19 -39.79 26.65
N ARG A 856 68.38 -39.89 25.33
CA ARG A 856 69.64 -40.25 24.69
C ARG A 856 70.14 -39.13 23.79
N ILE A 857 71.46 -38.91 23.78
CA ILE A 857 72.08 -37.93 22.87
C ILE A 857 72.02 -38.50 21.45
N ALA A 858 71.23 -37.87 20.58
CA ALA A 858 71.06 -38.31 19.21
C ALA A 858 72.36 -38.13 18.42
N LYS A 859 72.95 -36.94 18.47
CA LYS A 859 74.22 -36.61 17.81
C LYS A 859 74.92 -35.42 18.45
N ILE A 860 76.23 -35.30 18.19
CA ILE A 860 77.01 -34.08 18.41
C ILE A 860 77.72 -33.71 17.10
N VAL A 861 77.86 -32.41 16.81
CA VAL A 861 78.48 -31.92 15.57
C VAL A 861 79.36 -30.68 15.85
N PRO A 862 80.62 -30.65 15.42
CA PRO A 862 81.37 -31.74 14.81
C PRO A 862 81.73 -32.83 15.85
N THR A 863 82.15 -34.02 15.38
CA THR A 863 82.67 -35.10 16.23
C THR A 863 84.21 -35.06 16.36
N SER A 864 84.87 -34.19 15.60
CA SER A 864 86.30 -33.92 15.76
C SER A 864 86.69 -32.53 15.25
N ALA A 865 87.76 -31.96 15.80
CA ALA A 865 88.34 -30.70 15.36
C ALA A 865 89.87 -30.74 15.37
N PHE A 866 90.50 -29.90 14.55
CA PHE A 866 91.95 -29.85 14.37
C PHE A 866 92.49 -28.44 14.63
N PHE A 867 93.59 -28.34 15.37
CA PHE A 867 94.20 -27.06 15.78
C PHE A 867 95.71 -27.04 15.50
N PHE A 868 96.22 -25.86 15.14
CA PHE A 868 97.66 -25.60 15.08
C PHE A 868 98.26 -25.48 16.49
N ASN A 869 99.58 -25.43 16.58
CA ASN A 869 100.30 -25.33 17.85
C ASN A 869 99.94 -24.08 18.68
N THR A 870 99.44 -23.02 18.05
CA THR A 870 98.97 -21.79 18.72
C THR A 870 97.68 -21.99 19.53
N GLY A 871 96.94 -23.08 19.33
CA GLY A 871 95.62 -23.28 19.96
C GLY A 871 94.51 -22.48 19.28
N GLY A 872 93.36 -22.35 19.94
CA GLY A 872 92.19 -21.64 19.42
C GLY A 872 90.88 -22.06 20.08
N GLU A 873 89.76 -21.54 19.58
CA GLU A 873 88.41 -21.85 20.09
C GLU A 873 87.67 -22.81 19.15
N GLY A 874 86.73 -23.58 19.71
CA GLY A 874 85.83 -24.43 18.95
C GLY A 874 84.46 -24.59 19.61
N SER A 875 83.49 -25.10 18.85
CA SER A 875 82.12 -25.34 19.32
C SER A 875 81.59 -26.71 18.91
N ILE A 876 80.69 -27.29 19.70
CA ILE A 876 79.97 -28.54 19.44
C ILE A 876 78.47 -28.29 19.65
N SER A 877 77.64 -28.57 18.64
CA SER A 877 76.19 -28.61 18.78
C SER A 877 75.74 -30.00 19.24
N VAL A 878 74.92 -30.07 20.28
CA VAL A 878 74.31 -31.27 20.85
C VAL A 878 72.84 -31.36 20.41
N THR A 879 72.45 -32.50 19.84
CA THR A 879 71.03 -32.82 19.58
C THR A 879 70.57 -33.88 20.58
N ALA A 880 69.60 -33.54 21.42
CA ALA A 880 68.94 -34.44 22.36
C ALA A 880 67.43 -34.14 22.43
N PRO A 881 66.58 -35.13 22.82
CA PRO A 881 65.16 -34.91 23.05
C PRO A 881 64.88 -33.74 24.00
N ASP A 882 63.76 -33.02 23.81
CA ASP A 882 63.37 -31.95 24.72
C ASP A 882 63.28 -32.47 26.17
N ASN A 883 63.69 -31.65 27.14
CA ASN A 883 63.84 -32.01 28.56
C ASN A 883 64.91 -33.08 28.88
N CYS A 884 65.65 -33.58 27.89
CA CYS A 884 66.74 -34.52 28.13
C CYS A 884 67.96 -33.80 28.71
N LYS A 885 68.31 -34.13 29.96
CA LYS A 885 69.48 -33.58 30.67
C LYS A 885 70.77 -34.27 30.22
N TRP A 886 71.81 -33.48 29.99
CA TRP A 886 73.16 -33.97 29.69
C TRP A 886 74.23 -33.07 30.31
N ILE A 887 75.41 -33.64 30.52
CA ILE A 887 76.62 -32.96 31.00
C ILE A 887 77.74 -33.13 29.97
N ALA A 888 78.66 -32.17 29.90
CA ALA A 888 79.83 -32.20 29.03
C ALA A 888 81.10 -31.86 29.82
N GLY A 889 82.16 -32.64 29.61
CA GLY A 889 83.45 -32.42 30.25
C GLY A 889 84.58 -33.07 29.46
N THR A 890 85.81 -32.71 29.79
CA THR A 890 86.99 -33.38 29.21
C THR A 890 87.25 -34.72 29.87
N ASP A 891 87.94 -35.63 29.18
CA ASP A 891 88.47 -36.81 29.84
C ASP A 891 89.66 -36.47 30.75
N SER A 892 89.98 -37.35 31.70
CA SER A 892 91.00 -37.09 32.73
C SER A 892 92.42 -36.87 32.21
N LYS A 893 92.68 -37.18 30.92
CA LYS A 893 93.98 -37.00 30.26
C LYS A 893 94.06 -35.66 29.51
N THR A 894 92.93 -34.98 29.29
CA THR A 894 92.86 -33.72 28.56
C THR A 894 92.83 -32.54 29.53
N THR A 895 94.01 -32.08 29.95
CA THR A 895 94.19 -30.91 30.84
C THR A 895 94.41 -29.58 30.12
N TRP A 896 94.54 -29.62 28.79
CA TRP A 896 94.89 -28.49 27.92
C TRP A 896 93.72 -28.01 27.05
N VAL A 897 92.50 -28.53 27.29
CA VAL A 897 91.25 -28.06 26.70
C VAL A 897 90.32 -27.63 27.84
N THR A 898 89.76 -26.43 27.74
CA THR A 898 88.81 -25.89 28.70
C THR A 898 87.43 -25.79 28.05
N VAL A 899 86.40 -26.39 28.64
CA VAL A 899 85.02 -26.17 28.21
C VAL A 899 84.55 -24.86 28.82
N ASN A 900 84.27 -23.86 27.98
CA ASN A 900 83.95 -22.51 28.40
C ASN A 900 82.45 -22.38 28.74
N THR A 901 81.59 -22.91 27.89
CA THR A 901 80.13 -22.89 28.07
C THR A 901 79.52 -24.23 27.66
N GLY A 902 78.35 -24.56 28.24
CA GLY A 902 77.66 -25.82 27.96
C GLY A 902 78.20 -27.02 28.72
N THR A 903 78.72 -26.84 29.94
CA THR A 903 79.13 -27.95 30.83
C THR A 903 77.94 -28.83 31.28
N SER A 904 76.71 -28.30 31.17
CA SER A 904 75.46 -29.04 31.24
C SER A 904 74.40 -28.40 30.36
N GLY A 905 73.40 -29.17 29.92
CA GLY A 905 72.29 -28.67 29.12
C GLY A 905 71.02 -29.52 29.23
N ILE A 906 69.92 -28.97 28.73
CA ILE A 906 68.59 -29.61 28.64
C ILE A 906 68.13 -29.50 27.19
N GLY A 907 67.76 -30.62 26.57
CA GLY A 907 67.36 -30.64 25.16
C GLY A 907 68.54 -30.40 24.22
N ALA A 908 68.28 -29.79 23.07
CA ALA A 908 69.35 -29.35 22.17
C ALA A 908 70.17 -28.21 22.81
N GLY A 909 71.48 -28.15 22.54
CA GLY A 909 72.32 -27.05 23.04
C GLY A 909 73.68 -27.00 22.38
N THR A 910 74.49 -26.02 22.78
CA THR A 910 75.82 -25.79 22.20
C THR A 910 76.87 -25.72 23.31
N ILE A 911 78.00 -26.38 23.08
CA ILE A 911 79.17 -26.41 23.95
C ILE A 911 80.27 -25.61 23.25
N THR A 912 80.92 -24.69 23.96
CA THR A 912 82.12 -23.99 23.44
C THR A 912 83.33 -24.35 24.29
N TYR A 913 84.51 -24.40 23.67
CA TYR A 913 85.75 -24.78 24.34
C TYR A 913 86.96 -24.07 23.75
N THR A 914 87.99 -23.88 24.58
CA THR A 914 89.28 -23.32 24.19
C THR A 914 90.37 -24.38 24.30
N VAL A 915 91.24 -24.42 23.29
CA VAL A 915 92.41 -25.28 23.20
C VAL A 915 93.66 -24.44 23.48
N ALA A 916 94.41 -24.77 24.52
CA ALA A 916 95.64 -24.06 24.88
C ALA A 916 96.77 -24.31 23.84
N PRO A 917 97.76 -23.41 23.70
CA PRO A 917 98.93 -23.64 22.86
C PRO A 917 99.70 -24.92 23.23
N ASN A 918 100.30 -25.59 22.24
CA ASN A 918 101.14 -26.77 22.43
C ASN A 918 102.62 -26.40 22.23
N SER A 919 103.33 -26.16 23.34
CA SER A 919 104.78 -25.90 23.34
C SER A 919 105.63 -27.17 23.42
N GLY A 920 105.01 -28.36 23.50
CA GLY A 920 105.70 -29.64 23.51
C GLY A 920 105.95 -30.15 22.09
N GLY A 921 107.14 -30.68 21.81
CA GLY A 921 107.55 -31.15 20.47
C GLY A 921 106.81 -32.38 19.89
N LYS A 922 105.61 -32.71 20.38
CA LYS A 922 104.78 -33.85 19.92
C LYS A 922 103.33 -33.42 19.70
N ASN A 923 102.67 -33.98 18.69
CA ASN A 923 101.22 -33.85 18.50
C ASN A 923 100.47 -34.43 19.70
N ARG A 924 99.34 -33.84 20.08
CA ARG A 924 98.49 -34.30 21.19
C ARG A 924 97.02 -34.39 20.78
N ALA A 925 96.27 -35.28 21.44
CA ALA A 925 94.84 -35.46 21.21
C ALA A 925 94.09 -35.55 22.54
N GLY A 926 92.91 -34.93 22.57
CA GLY A 926 92.05 -34.85 23.75
C GLY A 926 90.59 -35.07 23.38
N LYS A 927 89.74 -35.23 24.40
CA LYS A 927 88.31 -35.54 24.19
C LYS A 927 87.42 -34.66 25.05
N ILE A 928 86.33 -34.19 24.46
CA ILE A 928 85.16 -33.71 25.19
C ILE A 928 84.09 -34.81 25.09
N ILE A 929 83.58 -35.27 26.23
CA ILE A 929 82.55 -36.30 26.33
C ILE A 929 81.26 -35.65 26.79
N VAL A 930 80.20 -35.80 26.00
CA VAL A 930 78.84 -35.39 26.37
C VAL A 930 78.08 -36.64 26.81
N THR A 931 77.47 -36.61 27.99
CA THR A 931 76.77 -37.75 28.61
C THR A 931 75.36 -37.34 29.04
N SER A 932 74.32 -38.06 28.58
CA SER A 932 72.96 -37.85 29.09
C SER A 932 72.75 -38.49 30.45
N ILE A 933 71.66 -38.12 31.14
CA ILE A 933 71.25 -38.72 32.42
C ILE A 933 70.97 -40.24 32.31
N GLU A 934 70.64 -40.74 31.12
CA GLU A 934 70.52 -42.18 30.83
C GLU A 934 71.84 -42.81 30.33
N ASN A 935 72.98 -42.18 30.60
CA ASN A 935 74.32 -42.65 30.22
C ASN A 935 74.57 -42.80 28.71
N SER A 936 73.81 -42.11 27.85
CA SER A 936 74.15 -42.03 26.42
C SER A 936 75.36 -41.12 26.24
N ARG A 937 76.45 -41.63 25.67
CA ARG A 937 77.71 -40.88 25.49
C ARG A 937 77.98 -40.57 24.02
N LYS A 938 78.41 -39.35 23.75
CA LYS A 938 79.00 -38.94 22.46
C LYS A 938 80.34 -38.24 22.73
N THR A 939 81.30 -38.44 21.84
CA THR A 939 82.68 -37.97 22.03
C THR A 939 83.11 -37.07 20.89
N HIS A 940 83.58 -35.87 21.22
CA HIS A 940 84.26 -34.97 20.31
C HIS A 940 85.77 -35.08 20.50
N VAL A 941 86.51 -35.36 19.42
CA VAL A 941 87.97 -35.58 19.47
C VAL A 941 88.71 -34.34 18.97
N ILE A 942 89.58 -33.78 19.81
CA ILE A 942 90.40 -32.61 19.48
C ILE A 942 91.81 -33.08 19.18
N LYS A 943 92.35 -32.74 18.02
CA LYS A 943 93.73 -33.04 17.62
C LYS A 943 94.51 -31.74 17.46
N GLN A 944 95.69 -31.66 18.06
CA GLN A 944 96.54 -30.46 18.00
C GLN A 944 97.97 -30.82 17.59
N MET A 945 98.54 -30.04 16.68
CA MET A 945 99.92 -30.23 16.21
C MET A 945 100.97 -29.70 17.20
N LYS A 946 102.20 -30.19 17.04
CA LYS A 946 103.43 -29.65 17.66
C LYS A 946 103.75 -28.24 17.18
#